data_AF-A0A8A1MHM0-F1
#
_entry.id   AF-A0A8A1MHM0-F1
#
_cell.length_a   1.000
_cell.length_b   1.000
_cell.length_c   1.000
_cell.angle_alpha   90.00
_cell.angle_beta   90.00
_cell.angle_gamma   90.00
#
_symmetry.space_group_name_H-M   'P 1'
#
loop_
_entity.id
_entity.type
_entity.pdbx_description
1 polymer ?
#
loop_
_entity_poly.entity_id
_entity_poly.type
_entity_poly.pdbx_seq_one_letter_code
_entity_poly.pdbx_strand_id
1 'polypeptide(L)'
;MTNEEQAVHLLQTHVDPNQMTLILADMVRDGFQGSKEPFVSSILELWRTWQIKYLKEKAKIAIDEGAFLLGCIDETKTLKGYFRSSRPGQDATYEESVACLPEIFVQVWRHSEGKYVIIEGVCILARNPSLHPGDIRVVKAVNAPSLHHLRDVVVLPQTGDRDISSMCSGGDLDGDDYVVIWDQDILPTDWFHNPMDYAAPKPEVLDRDVTVDDITKFYVNYMQNDRLPQIALAHLALADYMEEGVKNEKCLQLAALHSAAVDYNKSGIPVKLTRDLKPRRWPHFMERKMRNKYAEYVSQKILGQLYDMASHIDAHSKPPFWSPLESPKFDKRVLNSGIEVDEELLSFATNLKTQYDADMRRIMAQHEIKTELEVWSTFVLSHSEMTKDYKFHEDIGRISSSLREKFRIMCYEKVGGKEFEHLAPLAVAMYKVTSEQWEIAVAAHHDVFVDNSHFQERKLPLISFPWILQPILGRIANESFENPVTRRGCPTHIQVEIPRGSKPKKIMASLLSPDVETSDGVKHAGNVLQLFEDSKQDPIDRLCIMFDETASSVHQTENITPSFNGTKGEITDLFFEVNDDVSTPSISLPYPNIQGKITIPAREPIIQHITSPALSTHSNSLDIRSRPQKYFANPTLPAIQREAHALKLGDAHAKKFHIAKAAGDLALEAGSQEEGEEEEIIDFGNNLQPSALDELMQLIGMD
;
A
#
# COMPACT_ATOMS: atom_id res chain seq x y z
N MET A 1 11.81 19.23 5.90
CA MET A 1 13.04 18.42 5.75
C MET A 1 14.19 19.35 5.39
N THR A 2 15.28 19.37 6.15
CA THR A 2 16.41 20.30 5.97
C THR A 2 17.70 19.62 5.47
N ASN A 3 17.84 18.31 5.69
CA ASN A 3 18.95 17.50 5.20
C ASN A 3 18.55 16.84 3.86
N GLU A 4 19.33 17.06 2.80
CA GLU A 4 19.10 16.49 1.46
C GLU A 4 19.41 14.99 1.39
N GLU A 5 20.47 14.52 2.07
CA GLU A 5 20.83 13.09 2.08
C GLU A 5 19.74 12.26 2.77
N GLN A 6 19.24 12.74 3.91
CA GLN A 6 18.12 12.11 4.62
C GLN A 6 16.83 12.17 3.79
N ALA A 7 16.58 13.25 3.05
CA ALA A 7 15.43 13.36 2.17
C ALA A 7 15.49 12.35 1.02
N VAL A 8 16.64 12.24 0.35
CA VAL A 8 16.89 11.23 -0.69
C VAL A 8 16.72 9.82 -0.14
N HIS A 9 17.28 9.53 1.04
CA HIS A 9 17.14 8.22 1.68
C HIS A 9 15.66 7.88 1.95
N LEU A 10 14.92 8.75 2.63
CA LEU A 10 13.51 8.51 2.95
C LEU A 10 12.64 8.33 1.70
N LEU A 11 12.89 9.10 0.63
CA LEU A 11 12.20 8.99 -0.66
C LEU A 11 12.54 7.71 -1.43
N GLN A 12 13.75 7.17 -1.26
CA GLN A 12 14.15 5.90 -1.87
C GLN A 12 13.69 4.67 -1.07
N THR A 13 13.50 4.80 0.24
CA THR A 13 12.95 3.72 1.09
C THR A 13 11.43 3.63 0.92
N HIS A 14 10.72 4.76 0.95
CA HIS A 14 9.25 4.81 0.94
C HIS A 14 8.68 5.02 -0.46
N VAL A 15 9.02 4.12 -1.40
CA VAL A 15 8.62 4.23 -2.81
C VAL A 15 7.10 4.11 -2.98
N ASP A 16 6.49 5.10 -3.63
CA ASP A 16 5.07 5.10 -3.96
C ASP A 16 4.75 4.24 -5.21
N PRO A 17 3.49 3.78 -5.40
CA PRO A 17 3.11 2.93 -6.53
C PRO A 17 3.37 3.52 -7.92
N ASN A 18 3.40 4.86 -8.04
CA ASN A 18 3.66 5.56 -9.31
C ASN A 18 5.14 5.98 -9.46
N GLN A 19 6.01 5.61 -8.51
CA GLN A 19 7.47 5.89 -8.48
C GLN A 19 7.82 7.39 -8.53
N MET A 20 6.87 8.25 -8.13
CA MET A 20 7.02 9.71 -8.12
C MET A 20 8.01 10.20 -7.06
N THR A 21 8.14 9.48 -5.95
CA THR A 21 9.16 9.60 -4.91
C THR A 21 10.58 9.45 -5.45
N LEU A 22 10.83 8.52 -6.38
CA LEU A 22 12.14 8.37 -7.02
C LEU A 22 12.47 9.58 -7.92
N ILE A 23 11.48 10.10 -8.64
CA ILE A 23 11.64 11.33 -9.44
C ILE A 23 11.91 12.54 -8.52
N LEU A 24 11.26 12.60 -7.36
CA LEU A 24 11.51 13.64 -6.36
C LEU A 24 12.91 13.51 -5.75
N ALA A 25 13.40 12.29 -5.50
CA ALA A 25 14.76 12.06 -5.06
C ALA A 25 15.81 12.49 -6.11
N ASP A 26 15.52 12.31 -7.41
CA ASP A 26 16.33 12.88 -8.50
C ASP A 26 16.35 14.43 -8.42
N MET A 27 15.19 15.09 -8.25
CA MET A 27 15.13 16.56 -8.08
C MET A 27 15.91 17.06 -6.85
N VAL A 28 15.87 16.33 -5.73
CA VAL A 28 16.67 16.68 -4.54
C VAL A 28 18.16 16.54 -4.83
N ARG A 29 18.60 15.47 -5.51
CA ARG A 29 20.01 15.29 -5.92
C ARG A 29 20.47 16.33 -6.96
N ASP A 30 19.55 16.92 -7.73
CA ASP A 30 19.82 18.08 -8.59
C ASP A 30 19.94 19.41 -7.81
N GLY A 31 19.86 19.38 -6.47
CA GLY A 31 20.02 20.54 -5.58
C GLY A 31 18.83 21.50 -5.54
N PHE A 32 17.67 21.12 -6.07
CA PHE A 32 16.48 21.98 -6.08
C PHE A 32 15.85 22.17 -4.69
N GLN A 33 16.13 21.28 -3.73
CA GLN A 33 15.76 21.48 -2.32
C GLN A 33 16.62 22.59 -1.69
N GLY A 34 17.94 22.54 -1.84
CA GLY A 34 18.89 23.56 -1.37
C GLY A 34 18.69 24.94 -2.00
N SER A 35 18.29 25.01 -3.27
CA SER A 35 17.92 26.29 -3.92
C SER A 35 16.54 26.83 -3.50
N LYS A 36 15.76 26.05 -2.74
CA LYS A 36 14.37 26.34 -2.32
C LYS A 36 13.44 26.58 -3.52
N GLU A 37 13.58 25.74 -4.53
CA GLU A 37 12.79 25.83 -5.75
C GLU A 37 11.28 25.67 -5.42
N PRO A 38 10.39 26.55 -5.91
CA PRO A 38 8.98 26.58 -5.53
C PRO A 38 8.24 25.24 -5.65
N PHE A 39 8.36 24.60 -6.80
CA PHE A 39 7.63 23.38 -7.14
C PHE A 39 8.19 22.19 -6.36
N VAL A 40 9.52 22.04 -6.30
CA VAL A 40 10.16 20.93 -5.58
C VAL A 40 9.87 21.03 -4.08
N SER A 41 9.98 22.23 -3.51
CA SER A 41 9.67 22.46 -2.09
C SER A 41 8.19 22.18 -1.76
N SER A 42 7.26 22.61 -2.63
CA SER A 42 5.84 22.33 -2.42
C SER A 42 5.47 20.87 -2.64
N ILE A 43 6.15 20.11 -3.52
CA ILE A 43 5.94 18.65 -3.63
C ILE A 43 6.53 17.90 -2.43
N LEU A 44 7.68 18.32 -1.88
CA LEU A 44 8.22 17.73 -0.65
C LEU A 44 7.27 17.91 0.54
N GLU A 45 6.68 19.10 0.72
CA GLU A 45 5.69 19.31 1.77
C GLU A 45 4.39 18.56 1.49
N LEU A 46 3.91 18.52 0.24
CA LEU A 46 2.75 17.70 -0.14
C LEU A 46 2.97 16.21 0.16
N TRP A 47 4.15 15.67 -0.16
CA TRP A 47 4.51 14.28 0.15
C TRP A 47 4.49 14.03 1.66
N ARG A 48 5.02 14.97 2.46
CA ARG A 48 4.93 14.91 3.94
C ARG A 48 3.49 14.91 4.43
N THR A 49 2.64 15.84 3.98
CA THR A 49 1.19 15.86 4.30
C THR A 49 0.51 14.56 3.88
N TRP A 50 0.87 14.01 2.72
CA TRP A 50 0.32 12.75 2.21
C TRP A 50 0.70 11.54 3.07
N GLN A 51 1.94 11.45 3.56
CA GLN A 51 2.33 10.41 4.53
C GLN A 51 1.58 10.56 5.86
N ILE A 52 1.45 11.78 6.39
CA ILE A 52 0.69 12.07 7.63
C ILE A 52 -0.78 11.66 7.45
N LYS A 53 -1.38 11.95 6.30
CA LYS A 53 -2.74 11.49 5.95
C LYS A 53 -2.85 9.95 6.01
N TYR A 54 -1.91 9.22 5.41
CA TYR A 54 -1.93 7.75 5.45
C TYR A 54 -1.71 7.17 6.87
N LEU A 55 -0.89 7.84 7.70
CA LEU A 55 -0.75 7.49 9.11
C LEU A 55 -2.06 7.73 9.87
N LYS A 56 -2.70 8.89 9.68
CA LYS A 56 -3.99 9.24 10.30
C LYS A 56 -5.12 8.29 9.89
N GLU A 57 -5.33 8.12 8.58
CA GLU A 57 -6.52 7.41 8.05
C GLU A 57 -6.38 5.88 8.06
N LYS A 58 -5.16 5.35 7.94
CA LYS A 58 -4.91 3.91 7.73
C LYS A 58 -3.95 3.30 8.75
N ALA A 59 -3.41 4.07 9.70
CA ALA A 59 -2.33 3.65 10.60
C ALA A 59 -1.14 3.00 9.86
N LYS A 60 -0.79 3.54 8.68
CA LYS A 60 0.24 2.99 7.80
C LYS A 60 1.64 3.30 8.35
N ILE A 61 2.11 2.47 9.27
CA ILE A 61 3.46 2.51 9.83
C ILE A 61 4.41 1.75 8.88
N ALA A 62 5.59 2.30 8.63
CA ALA A 62 6.67 1.62 7.93
C ALA A 62 7.46 0.72 8.89
N ILE A 63 7.84 -0.47 8.42
CA ILE A 63 8.65 -1.44 9.17
C ILE A 63 9.75 -1.89 8.23
N ASP A 64 10.99 -1.46 8.47
CA ASP A 64 12.13 -1.77 7.60
C ASP A 64 12.58 -3.24 7.75
N GLU A 65 12.34 -3.83 8.92
CA GLU A 65 12.58 -5.24 9.21
C GLU A 65 11.35 -6.12 8.89
N GLY A 66 10.77 -5.92 7.71
CA GLY A 66 9.68 -6.74 7.19
C GLY A 66 9.54 -6.73 5.67
N ALA A 67 8.75 -7.67 5.14
CA ALA A 67 8.49 -7.82 3.72
C ALA A 67 7.11 -8.44 3.45
N PHE A 68 6.55 -8.11 2.27
CA PHE A 68 5.45 -8.86 1.65
C PHE A 68 6.07 -9.84 0.63
N LEU A 69 5.79 -11.13 0.78
CA LEU A 69 6.43 -12.21 0.02
C LEU A 69 5.41 -13.25 -0.42
N LEU A 70 5.52 -13.73 -1.66
CA LEU A 70 4.72 -14.87 -2.12
C LEU A 70 5.09 -16.13 -1.34
N GLY A 71 4.08 -16.89 -0.94
CA GLY A 71 4.26 -18.18 -0.28
C GLY A 71 4.64 -19.29 -1.26
N CYS A 72 5.61 -20.12 -0.89
CA CYS A 72 5.91 -21.37 -1.58
C CYS A 72 6.27 -22.50 -0.60
N ILE A 73 6.42 -23.73 -1.08
CA ILE A 73 6.61 -24.93 -0.26
C ILE A 73 8.05 -25.45 -0.30
N ASP A 74 8.57 -25.87 0.85
CA ASP A 74 9.84 -26.60 0.95
C ASP A 74 9.66 -28.02 0.41
N GLU A 75 9.94 -28.21 -0.89
CA GLU A 75 9.96 -29.54 -1.54
C GLU A 75 11.01 -30.50 -0.94
N THR A 76 12.02 -29.98 -0.23
CA THR A 76 13.19 -30.75 0.25
C THR A 76 12.99 -31.42 1.62
N LYS A 77 11.95 -31.04 2.37
CA LYS A 77 11.64 -31.53 3.74
C LYS A 77 12.75 -31.22 4.75
N THR A 78 13.41 -30.08 4.59
CA THR A 78 14.46 -29.62 5.50
C THR A 78 13.92 -28.73 6.61
N LEU A 79 12.83 -28.01 6.39
CA LEU A 79 12.22 -27.12 7.37
C LEU A 79 11.28 -27.86 8.35
N LYS A 80 11.42 -27.58 9.65
CA LYS A 80 10.56 -28.12 10.71
C LYS A 80 9.13 -27.57 10.64
N GLY A 81 8.16 -28.47 10.55
CA GLY A 81 6.73 -28.18 10.60
C GLY A 81 6.16 -27.76 11.95
N TYR A 82 4.90 -27.32 11.94
CA TYR A 82 4.12 -27.09 13.16
C TYR A 82 3.56 -28.40 13.70
N PHE A 83 3.82 -28.70 14.97
CA PHE A 83 3.28 -29.87 15.67
C PHE A 83 2.60 -29.45 16.97
N ARG A 84 1.36 -29.90 17.19
CA ARG A 84 0.57 -29.61 18.39
C ARG A 84 1.19 -30.20 19.65
N SER A 85 1.87 -31.34 19.51
CA SER A 85 2.64 -32.01 20.58
C SER A 85 3.89 -31.24 21.00
N SER A 86 4.42 -30.38 20.12
CA SER A 86 5.61 -29.56 20.39
C SER A 86 5.27 -28.21 21.03
N ARG A 87 4.09 -28.03 21.62
CA ARG A 87 3.79 -26.78 22.34
C ARG A 87 4.57 -26.71 23.65
N PRO A 88 5.15 -25.54 23.99
CA PRO A 88 5.81 -25.37 25.27
C PRO A 88 4.81 -25.45 26.43
N GLY A 89 5.33 -25.79 27.62
CA GLY A 89 4.60 -25.58 28.86
C GLY A 89 4.46 -24.10 29.20
N GLN A 90 3.57 -23.77 30.14
CA GLN A 90 3.28 -22.37 30.48
C GLN A 90 4.45 -21.66 31.17
N ASP A 91 5.38 -22.41 31.77
CA ASP A 91 6.60 -21.93 32.43
C ASP A 91 7.87 -22.15 31.57
N ALA A 92 7.72 -22.35 30.25
CA ALA A 92 8.86 -22.62 29.37
C ALA A 92 9.79 -21.40 29.21
N THR A 93 11.08 -21.68 29.09
CA THR A 93 12.10 -20.66 28.76
C THR A 93 11.91 -20.10 27.34
N TYR A 94 12.58 -18.99 27.05
CA TYR A 94 12.62 -18.40 25.72
C TYR A 94 13.19 -19.39 24.70
N GLU A 95 14.29 -20.08 25.05
CA GLU A 95 14.97 -21.06 24.21
C GLU A 95 14.09 -22.28 23.91
N GLU A 96 13.37 -22.79 24.91
CA GLU A 96 12.39 -23.87 24.72
C GLU A 96 11.25 -23.41 23.82
N SER A 97 10.73 -22.20 24.04
CA SER A 97 9.68 -21.60 23.20
C SER A 97 10.13 -21.45 21.74
N VAL A 98 11.36 -20.95 21.50
CA VAL A 98 11.94 -20.85 20.15
C VAL A 98 12.17 -22.24 19.53
N ALA A 99 12.62 -23.22 20.32
CA ALA A 99 12.78 -24.60 19.86
C ALA A 99 11.44 -25.26 19.50
N CYS A 100 10.33 -24.79 20.06
CA CYS A 100 8.97 -25.24 19.74
C CYS A 100 8.42 -24.66 18.43
N LEU A 101 8.89 -23.49 17.98
CA LEU A 101 8.42 -22.82 16.75
C LEU A 101 8.60 -23.70 15.50
N PRO A 102 7.73 -23.55 14.48
CA PRO A 102 7.99 -24.06 13.15
C PRO A 102 9.00 -23.18 12.41
N GLU A 103 9.67 -23.74 11.41
CA GLU A 103 10.74 -23.08 10.67
C GLU A 103 10.29 -22.63 9.27
N ILE A 104 10.81 -21.49 8.81
CA ILE A 104 10.66 -20.96 7.45
C ILE A 104 12.03 -20.64 6.85
N PHE A 105 12.13 -20.53 5.52
CA PHE A 105 13.28 -19.92 4.85
C PHE A 105 12.85 -18.66 4.10
N VAL A 106 13.60 -17.58 4.28
CA VAL A 106 13.38 -16.29 3.62
C VAL A 106 14.72 -15.70 3.20
N GLN A 107 14.80 -15.25 1.95
CA GLN A 107 15.95 -14.54 1.41
C GLN A 107 15.47 -13.39 0.51
N VAL A 108 15.74 -12.15 0.91
CA VAL A 108 15.21 -10.93 0.27
C VAL A 108 16.33 -10.08 -0.32
N TRP A 109 16.03 -9.34 -1.39
CA TRP A 109 16.94 -8.34 -1.92
C TRP A 109 17.02 -7.10 -1.01
N ARG A 110 18.22 -6.76 -0.53
CA ARG A 110 18.45 -5.55 0.27
C ARG A 110 19.13 -4.48 -0.57
N HIS A 111 18.39 -3.43 -0.92
CA HIS A 111 18.86 -2.34 -1.79
C HIS A 111 20.10 -1.61 -1.26
N SER A 112 20.20 -1.39 0.06
CA SER A 112 21.35 -0.74 0.71
C SER A 112 22.64 -1.57 0.64
N GLU A 113 22.54 -2.90 0.59
CA GLU A 113 23.71 -3.80 0.51
C GLU A 113 23.99 -4.32 -0.91
N GLY A 114 23.10 -4.05 -1.88
CA GLY A 114 23.25 -4.46 -3.28
C GLY A 114 23.33 -5.98 -3.47
N LYS A 115 22.73 -6.75 -2.56
CA LYS A 115 22.77 -8.22 -2.54
C LYS A 115 21.51 -8.81 -1.89
N TYR A 116 21.35 -10.11 -2.05
CA TYR A 116 20.41 -10.90 -1.28
C TYR A 116 20.93 -11.16 0.15
N VAL A 117 20.03 -11.04 1.14
CA VAL A 117 20.29 -11.34 2.55
C VAL A 117 19.34 -12.44 3.00
N ILE A 118 19.87 -13.47 3.66
CA ILE A 118 19.09 -14.53 4.31
C ILE A 118 18.64 -14.01 5.67
N ILE A 119 17.36 -14.17 5.98
CA ILE A 119 16.81 -13.81 7.29
C ILE A 119 16.93 -15.02 8.22
N GLU A 120 17.42 -14.80 9.44
CA GLU A 120 17.57 -15.82 10.48
C GLU A 120 17.07 -15.24 11.82
N GLY A 121 16.38 -16.04 12.64
CA GLY A 121 15.87 -15.60 13.95
C GLY A 121 14.37 -15.84 14.13
N VAL A 122 13.78 -15.21 15.14
CA VAL A 122 12.32 -15.27 15.40
C VAL A 122 11.63 -14.23 14.54
N CYS A 123 10.55 -14.62 13.86
CA CYS A 123 9.80 -13.76 12.96
C CYS A 123 8.29 -13.92 13.19
N ILE A 124 7.55 -12.87 12.86
CA ILE A 124 6.11 -12.93 12.61
C ILE A 124 5.88 -13.38 11.16
N LEU A 125 4.91 -14.26 10.97
CA LEU A 125 4.31 -14.61 9.69
C LEU A 125 2.79 -14.41 9.79
N ALA A 126 2.20 -13.67 8.86
CA ALA A 126 0.76 -13.40 8.82
C ALA A 126 0.26 -13.27 7.38
N ARG A 127 -1.07 -13.29 7.20
CA ARG A 127 -1.74 -12.91 5.94
C ARG A 127 -2.76 -11.82 6.20
N ASN A 128 -2.88 -10.86 5.28
CA ASN A 128 -3.87 -9.80 5.39
C ASN A 128 -5.20 -10.21 4.74
N PRO A 129 -6.36 -9.97 5.39
CA PRO A 129 -6.52 -9.40 6.73
C PRO A 129 -6.43 -10.47 7.84
N SER A 130 -5.68 -10.20 8.91
CA SER A 130 -5.67 -11.01 10.13
C SER A 130 -6.71 -10.48 11.12
N LEU A 131 -7.71 -11.29 11.47
CA LEU A 131 -8.80 -10.90 12.39
C LEU A 131 -8.75 -11.72 13.69
N HIS A 132 -8.50 -13.02 13.58
CA HIS A 132 -8.42 -13.91 14.73
C HIS A 132 -7.04 -13.77 15.40
N PRO A 133 -6.93 -13.78 16.74
CA PRO A 133 -5.63 -13.65 17.44
C PRO A 133 -4.61 -14.75 17.09
N GLY A 134 -5.06 -15.86 16.51
CA GLY A 134 -4.21 -16.94 16.01
C GLY A 134 -3.78 -16.86 14.55
N ASP A 135 -4.21 -15.84 13.80
CA ASP A 135 -3.85 -15.61 12.38
C ASP A 135 -2.41 -15.12 12.23
N ILE A 136 -1.92 -14.41 13.24
CA ILE A 136 -0.54 -14.00 13.37
C ILE A 136 0.22 -15.18 13.97
N ARG A 137 1.22 -15.70 13.24
CA ARG A 137 2.05 -16.84 13.65
C ARG A 137 3.44 -16.34 14.01
N VAL A 138 3.96 -16.77 15.16
CA VAL A 138 5.40 -16.68 15.42
C VAL A 138 6.06 -17.92 14.84
N VAL A 139 7.15 -17.71 14.11
CA VAL A 139 7.91 -18.73 13.37
C VAL A 139 9.41 -18.45 13.52
N LYS A 140 10.27 -19.38 13.10
CA LYS A 140 11.72 -19.20 13.10
C LYS A 140 12.26 -19.21 11.68
N ALA A 141 12.83 -18.10 11.22
CA ALA A 141 13.61 -18.10 9.99
C ALA A 141 14.95 -18.81 10.21
N VAL A 142 15.31 -19.73 9.31
CA VAL A 142 16.54 -20.53 9.40
C VAL A 142 17.27 -20.58 8.06
N ASN A 143 18.59 -20.63 8.09
CA ASN A 143 19.42 -20.75 6.91
C ASN A 143 19.48 -22.21 6.41
N ALA A 144 18.81 -22.46 5.29
CA ALA A 144 18.74 -23.77 4.64
C ALA A 144 19.48 -23.73 3.29
N PRO A 145 20.72 -24.25 3.18
CA PRO A 145 21.52 -24.21 1.95
C PRO A 145 20.86 -24.87 0.72
N SER A 146 19.97 -25.83 0.92
CA SER A 146 19.14 -26.43 -0.13
C SER A 146 18.18 -25.42 -0.79
N LEU A 147 17.79 -24.37 -0.08
CA LEU A 147 16.74 -23.41 -0.47
C LEU A 147 17.28 -22.06 -0.98
N HIS A 148 18.60 -21.82 -0.98
CA HIS A 148 19.25 -20.56 -1.45
C HIS A 148 18.96 -20.15 -2.91
N HIS A 149 18.34 -21.04 -3.68
CA HIS A 149 17.88 -20.78 -5.04
C HIS A 149 16.51 -20.08 -5.08
N LEU A 150 15.74 -20.16 -4.00
CA LEU A 150 14.48 -19.46 -3.78
C LEU A 150 14.77 -18.07 -3.20
N ARG A 151 14.15 -17.03 -3.75
CA ARG A 151 14.45 -15.62 -3.47
C ARG A 151 13.19 -14.79 -3.60
N ASP A 152 13.06 -13.76 -2.77
CA ASP A 152 11.90 -12.87 -2.71
C ASP A 152 10.56 -13.64 -2.54
N VAL A 153 10.63 -14.76 -1.82
CA VAL A 153 9.52 -15.65 -1.43
C VAL A 153 9.70 -16.10 0.01
N VAL A 154 8.61 -16.49 0.68
CA VAL A 154 8.66 -17.22 1.95
C VAL A 154 8.43 -18.70 1.71
N VAL A 155 9.39 -19.53 2.13
CA VAL A 155 9.32 -20.99 1.97
C VAL A 155 8.78 -21.59 3.26
N LEU A 156 7.62 -22.24 3.15
CA LEU A 156 6.90 -22.88 4.24
C LEU A 156 7.19 -24.39 4.30
N PRO A 157 7.24 -25.01 5.49
CA PRO A 157 7.53 -26.43 5.62
C PRO A 157 6.35 -27.28 5.13
N GLN A 158 6.65 -28.33 4.34
CA GLN A 158 5.63 -29.33 3.97
C GLN A 158 5.31 -30.35 5.08
N THR A 159 5.89 -30.19 6.28
CA THR A 159 5.71 -31.10 7.42
C THR A 159 4.85 -30.44 8.51
N GLY A 160 4.27 -31.24 9.40
CA GLY A 160 3.46 -30.76 10.52
C GLY A 160 2.06 -31.41 10.60
N ASP A 161 1.34 -31.09 11.67
CA ASP A 161 -0.06 -31.52 11.91
C ASP A 161 -1.09 -30.69 11.14
N ARG A 162 -0.69 -29.47 10.71
CA ARG A 162 -1.43 -28.52 9.89
C ARG A 162 -0.40 -27.60 9.22
N ASP A 163 -0.67 -27.22 7.98
CA ASP A 163 0.14 -26.28 7.21
C ASP A 163 0.08 -24.87 7.80
N ILE A 164 1.19 -24.13 7.74
CA ILE A 164 1.28 -22.80 8.36
C ILE A 164 0.47 -21.76 7.56
N SER A 165 0.41 -21.94 6.24
CA SER A 165 -0.43 -21.17 5.31
C SER A 165 -1.88 -21.06 5.78
N SER A 166 -2.56 -22.18 6.02
CA SER A 166 -3.97 -22.17 6.45
C SER A 166 -4.17 -21.62 7.86
N MET A 167 -3.11 -21.52 8.68
CA MET A 167 -3.18 -20.84 9.98
C MET A 167 -3.17 -19.32 9.85
N CYS A 168 -2.65 -18.78 8.75
CA CYS A 168 -2.56 -17.35 8.48
C CYS A 168 -3.85 -16.87 7.80
N SER A 169 -4.93 -16.67 8.58
CA SER A 169 -6.23 -16.24 8.06
C SER A 169 -6.79 -17.15 6.94
N GLY A 170 -6.49 -18.46 6.98
CA GLY A 170 -6.92 -19.42 5.95
C GLY A 170 -6.20 -19.29 4.60
N GLY A 171 -4.91 -18.94 4.60
CA GLY A 171 -4.11 -18.84 3.38
C GLY A 171 -3.73 -20.17 2.75
N ASP A 172 -3.30 -20.11 1.49
CA ASP A 172 -2.73 -21.23 0.74
C ASP A 172 -1.48 -20.78 -0.06
N LEU A 173 -1.18 -21.42 -1.19
CA LEU A 173 0.00 -21.16 -2.02
C LEU A 173 -0.37 -21.05 -3.52
N ASP A 174 -1.59 -20.61 -3.85
CA ASP A 174 -2.03 -20.39 -5.24
C ASP A 174 -1.65 -19.01 -5.80
N GLY A 175 -1.36 -18.06 -4.91
CA GLY A 175 -0.93 -16.69 -5.21
C GLY A 175 -0.88 -15.75 -4.00
N ASP A 176 -1.00 -16.28 -2.78
CA ASP A 176 -1.06 -15.50 -1.54
C ASP A 176 0.25 -14.75 -1.21
N ASP A 177 0.09 -13.46 -0.90
CA ASP A 177 1.11 -12.62 -0.27
C ASP A 177 1.08 -12.76 1.25
N TYR A 178 2.21 -13.16 1.82
CA TYR A 178 2.44 -13.26 3.26
C TYR A 178 3.26 -12.08 3.76
N VAL A 179 2.90 -11.57 4.95
CA VAL A 179 3.68 -10.60 5.70
C VAL A 179 4.68 -11.37 6.56
N VAL A 180 5.98 -11.12 6.35
CA VAL A 180 7.05 -11.58 7.25
C VAL A 180 7.68 -10.37 7.92
N ILE A 181 7.73 -10.35 9.25
CA ILE A 181 8.39 -9.29 10.03
C ILE A 181 9.41 -9.95 10.95
N TRP A 182 10.66 -9.50 10.92
CA TRP A 182 11.74 -9.96 11.79
C TRP A 182 12.21 -8.87 12.77
N ASP A 183 11.55 -7.71 12.78
CA ASP A 183 11.63 -6.72 13.85
C ASP A 183 11.33 -7.37 15.22
N GLN A 184 12.27 -7.27 16.16
CA GLN A 184 12.13 -7.87 17.49
C GLN A 184 11.29 -7.03 18.45
N ASP A 185 11.16 -5.71 18.23
CA ASP A 185 10.38 -4.80 19.09
C ASP A 185 8.87 -4.96 18.86
N ILE A 186 8.48 -5.50 17.70
CA ILE A 186 7.09 -5.75 17.29
C ILE A 186 6.63 -7.18 17.66
N LEU A 187 7.52 -8.06 18.12
CA LEU A 187 7.16 -9.44 18.48
C LEU A 187 6.11 -9.49 19.61
N PRO A 188 5.00 -10.23 19.43
CA PRO A 188 4.00 -10.39 20.50
C PRO A 188 4.59 -11.20 21.66
N THR A 189 4.08 -11.01 22.87
CA THR A 189 4.46 -11.83 24.03
C THR A 189 3.75 -13.20 24.09
N ASP A 190 2.72 -13.41 23.26
CA ASP A 190 1.84 -14.57 23.29
C ASP A 190 1.89 -15.31 21.93
N TRP A 191 2.89 -16.19 21.79
CA TRP A 191 3.27 -16.80 20.50
C TRP A 191 2.38 -17.97 20.04
N PHE A 192 1.67 -18.61 20.98
CA PHE A 192 1.09 -19.94 20.76
C PHE A 192 -0.44 -19.97 20.71
N HIS A 193 -1.07 -18.85 20.35
CA HIS A 193 -2.51 -18.79 20.06
C HIS A 193 -2.97 -19.90 19.12
N ASN A 194 -4.17 -20.42 19.39
CA ASN A 194 -4.82 -21.38 18.50
C ASN A 194 -5.20 -20.66 17.20
N PRO A 195 -4.78 -21.14 16.02
CA PRO A 195 -5.31 -20.63 14.77
C PRO A 195 -6.78 -21.06 14.63
N MET A 196 -7.61 -20.18 14.06
CA MET A 196 -9.01 -20.51 13.75
C MET A 196 -9.08 -21.64 12.70
N ASP A 197 -10.20 -22.37 12.67
CA ASP A 197 -10.50 -23.29 11.58
C ASP A 197 -11.13 -22.53 10.41
N TYR A 198 -10.44 -22.52 9.27
CA TYR A 198 -10.84 -21.86 8.03
C TYR A 198 -11.45 -22.84 7.01
N ALA A 199 -11.87 -24.04 7.45
CA ALA A 199 -12.55 -24.99 6.59
C ALA A 199 -13.83 -24.38 5.99
N ALA A 200 -13.80 -24.15 4.67
CA ALA A 200 -14.91 -23.56 3.92
C ALA A 200 -16.21 -24.37 4.12
N PRO A 201 -17.36 -23.72 4.27
CA PRO A 201 -18.65 -24.41 4.33
C PRO A 201 -18.90 -25.13 3.00
N LYS A 202 -19.49 -26.34 3.08
CA LYS A 202 -19.81 -27.13 1.88
C LYS A 202 -20.73 -26.31 0.96
N PRO A 203 -20.38 -26.12 -0.33
CA PRO A 203 -21.24 -25.41 -1.27
C PRO A 203 -22.61 -26.06 -1.41
N GLU A 204 -23.61 -25.25 -1.73
CA GLU A 204 -24.92 -25.76 -2.13
C GLU A 204 -24.80 -26.47 -3.48
N VAL A 205 -25.03 -27.79 -3.50
CA VAL A 205 -25.02 -28.61 -4.72
C VAL A 205 -26.45 -28.85 -5.16
N LEU A 206 -26.80 -28.33 -6.33
CA LEU A 206 -28.08 -28.61 -6.97
C LEU A 206 -28.14 -30.07 -7.45
N ASP A 207 -29.31 -30.67 -7.34
CA ASP A 207 -29.67 -32.01 -7.82
C ASP A 207 -29.96 -32.05 -9.34
N ARG A 208 -29.64 -30.96 -10.05
CA ARG A 208 -29.82 -30.75 -11.48
C ARG A 208 -28.76 -29.78 -12.03
N ASP A 209 -28.65 -29.70 -13.36
CA ASP A 209 -27.79 -28.72 -14.02
C ASP A 209 -28.18 -27.27 -13.69
N VAL A 210 -27.16 -26.40 -13.68
CA VAL A 210 -27.29 -24.95 -13.44
C VAL A 210 -27.94 -24.27 -14.64
N THR A 211 -28.96 -23.46 -14.40
CA THR A 211 -29.66 -22.68 -15.42
C THR A 211 -29.33 -21.19 -15.34
N VAL A 212 -29.66 -20.43 -16.39
CA VAL A 212 -29.50 -18.97 -16.41
C VAL A 212 -30.31 -18.28 -15.32
N ASP A 213 -31.45 -18.84 -14.93
CA ASP A 213 -32.29 -18.34 -13.83
C ASP A 213 -31.59 -18.51 -12.46
N ASP A 214 -30.87 -19.61 -12.24
CA ASP A 214 -30.06 -19.80 -11.03
C ASP A 214 -28.92 -18.78 -10.95
N ILE A 215 -28.22 -18.54 -12.07
CA ILE A 215 -27.16 -17.53 -12.15
C ILE A 215 -27.73 -16.13 -11.86
N THR A 216 -28.90 -15.81 -12.43
CA THR A 216 -29.57 -14.52 -12.24
C THR A 216 -30.02 -14.34 -10.78
N LYS A 217 -30.63 -15.37 -10.18
CA LYS A 217 -30.99 -15.40 -8.76
C LYS A 217 -29.78 -15.25 -7.85
N PHE A 218 -28.69 -15.97 -8.14
CA PHE A 218 -27.46 -15.87 -7.36
C PHE A 218 -26.87 -14.44 -7.44
N TYR A 219 -26.83 -13.83 -8.62
CA TYR A 219 -26.36 -12.45 -8.80
C TYR A 219 -27.17 -11.45 -7.95
N VAL A 220 -28.51 -11.54 -7.98
CA VAL A 220 -29.38 -10.70 -7.15
C VAL A 220 -29.19 -10.97 -5.66
N ASN A 221 -29.14 -12.24 -5.26
CA ASN A 221 -28.91 -12.64 -3.86
C ASN A 221 -27.56 -12.14 -3.34
N TYR A 222 -26.51 -12.22 -4.17
CA TYR A 222 -25.17 -11.75 -3.84
C TYR A 222 -25.17 -10.24 -3.60
N MET A 223 -25.74 -9.45 -4.52
CA MET A 223 -25.87 -7.99 -4.35
C MET A 223 -26.62 -7.59 -3.07
N GLN A 224 -27.60 -8.39 -2.62
CA GLN A 224 -28.36 -8.13 -1.39
C GLN A 224 -27.67 -8.58 -0.10
N ASN A 225 -26.71 -9.51 -0.19
CA ASN A 225 -26.13 -10.20 0.98
C ASN A 225 -24.61 -10.10 1.11
N ASP A 226 -23.91 -9.41 0.20
CA ASP A 226 -22.53 -9.00 0.44
C ASP A 226 -22.46 -8.07 1.68
N ARG A 227 -21.98 -8.64 2.78
CA ARG A 227 -21.81 -7.97 4.07
C ARG A 227 -20.34 -7.92 4.50
N LEU A 228 -19.41 -8.33 3.65
CA LEU A 228 -17.99 -8.43 4.00
C LEU A 228 -17.43 -7.10 4.55
N PRO A 229 -17.68 -5.92 3.92
CA PRO A 229 -17.21 -4.65 4.47
C PRO A 229 -17.87 -4.27 5.80
N GLN A 230 -19.14 -4.66 6.00
CA GLN A 230 -19.89 -4.37 7.23
C GLN A 230 -19.35 -5.18 8.41
N ILE A 231 -18.96 -6.43 8.17
CA ILE A 231 -18.34 -7.33 9.15
C ILE A 231 -16.95 -6.82 9.53
N ALA A 232 -16.11 -6.46 8.55
CA ALA A 232 -14.77 -5.92 8.81
C ALA A 232 -14.80 -4.62 9.64
N LEU A 233 -15.68 -3.67 9.28
CA LEU A 233 -15.86 -2.43 10.05
C LEU A 233 -16.44 -2.69 11.45
N ALA A 234 -17.34 -3.67 11.60
CA ALA A 234 -17.85 -4.07 12.91
C ALA A 234 -16.77 -4.69 13.79
N HIS A 235 -15.90 -5.53 13.22
CA HIS A 235 -14.77 -6.15 13.91
C HIS A 235 -13.82 -5.07 14.45
N LEU A 236 -13.39 -4.13 13.60
CA LEU A 236 -12.51 -3.02 13.99
C LEU A 236 -13.10 -2.20 15.15
N ALA A 237 -14.37 -1.79 15.04
CA ALA A 237 -15.02 -0.97 16.06
C ALA A 237 -15.29 -1.72 17.38
N LEU A 238 -15.59 -3.03 17.36
CA LEU A 238 -15.75 -3.83 18.59
C LEU A 238 -14.41 -4.20 19.22
N ALA A 239 -13.38 -4.53 18.43
CA ALA A 239 -12.03 -4.80 18.93
C ALA A 239 -11.41 -3.55 19.59
N ASP A 240 -11.76 -2.35 19.12
CA ASP A 240 -11.41 -1.12 19.83
C ASP A 240 -12.27 -0.92 21.10
N TYR A 241 -13.59 -1.15 21.04
CA TYR A 241 -14.50 -0.88 22.16
C TYR A 241 -14.37 -1.86 23.35
N MET A 242 -14.08 -3.14 23.09
CA MET A 242 -14.04 -4.19 24.12
C MET A 242 -12.66 -4.29 24.77
N GLU A 243 -12.61 -4.49 26.09
CA GLU A 243 -11.35 -4.55 26.85
C GLU A 243 -10.41 -5.67 26.36
N GLU A 244 -10.94 -6.87 26.14
CA GLU A 244 -10.22 -8.04 25.58
C GLU A 244 -9.86 -7.89 24.07
N GLY A 245 -10.32 -6.81 23.43
CA GLY A 245 -10.06 -6.51 22.02
C GLY A 245 -10.48 -7.62 21.06
N VAL A 246 -9.54 -8.07 20.22
CA VAL A 246 -9.77 -9.16 19.25
C VAL A 246 -9.99 -10.53 19.91
N LYS A 247 -9.60 -10.71 21.18
CA LYS A 247 -9.83 -11.95 21.94
C LYS A 247 -11.26 -12.07 22.46
N ASN A 248 -12.06 -10.99 22.39
CA ASN A 248 -13.45 -11.01 22.83
C ASN A 248 -14.33 -11.90 21.93
N GLU A 249 -15.24 -12.67 22.53
CA GLU A 249 -16.17 -13.59 21.85
C GLU A 249 -16.87 -12.97 20.61
N LYS A 250 -17.26 -11.69 20.67
CA LYS A 250 -17.90 -11.02 19.51
C LYS A 250 -16.94 -10.81 18.34
N CYS A 251 -15.67 -10.54 18.61
CA CYS A 251 -14.63 -10.40 17.60
C CYS A 251 -14.30 -11.75 16.98
N LEU A 252 -14.23 -12.82 17.79
CA LEU A 252 -14.06 -14.20 17.31
C LEU A 252 -15.22 -14.62 16.39
N GLN A 253 -16.47 -14.34 16.78
CA GLN A 253 -17.63 -14.57 15.92
C GLN A 253 -17.59 -13.73 14.63
N LEU A 254 -17.17 -12.47 14.70
CA LEU A 254 -17.01 -11.62 13.50
C LEU A 254 -15.89 -12.11 12.58
N ALA A 255 -14.79 -12.67 13.10
CA ALA A 255 -13.75 -13.32 12.29
C ALA A 255 -14.31 -14.55 11.56
N ALA A 256 -15.10 -15.39 12.25
CA ALA A 256 -15.79 -16.54 11.64
C ALA A 256 -16.78 -16.11 10.54
N LEU A 257 -17.58 -15.08 10.79
CA LEU A 257 -18.50 -14.50 9.81
C LEU A 257 -17.75 -13.84 8.64
N HIS A 258 -16.56 -13.28 8.85
CA HIS A 258 -15.72 -12.71 7.80
C HIS A 258 -15.19 -13.79 6.87
N SER A 259 -14.64 -14.89 7.41
CA SER A 259 -14.21 -16.05 6.62
C SER A 259 -15.36 -16.60 5.76
N ALA A 260 -16.53 -16.82 6.36
CA ALA A 260 -17.70 -17.31 5.62
C ALA A 260 -18.20 -16.32 4.56
N ALA A 261 -17.98 -15.01 4.75
CA ALA A 261 -18.37 -13.98 3.78
C ALA A 261 -17.39 -13.89 2.60
N VAL A 262 -16.10 -14.16 2.81
CA VAL A 262 -15.11 -14.27 1.72
C VAL A 262 -15.47 -15.43 0.79
N ASP A 263 -15.82 -16.60 1.35
CA ASP A 263 -16.23 -17.77 0.57
C ASP A 263 -17.71 -17.75 0.14
N TYR A 264 -18.45 -16.65 0.30
CA TYR A 264 -19.86 -16.58 -0.11
C TYR A 264 -20.02 -16.78 -1.63
N ASN A 265 -19.09 -16.25 -2.43
CA ASN A 265 -19.06 -16.43 -3.88
C ASN A 265 -18.82 -17.88 -4.33
N LYS A 266 -18.16 -18.71 -3.51
CA LYS A 266 -17.88 -20.14 -3.78
C LYS A 266 -18.95 -21.05 -3.20
N SER A 267 -19.45 -20.74 -2.01
CA SER A 267 -20.36 -21.60 -1.23
C SER A 267 -21.83 -21.40 -1.54
N GLY A 268 -22.23 -20.20 -1.98
CA GLY A 268 -23.62 -19.80 -2.15
C GLY A 268 -24.34 -19.39 -0.85
N ILE A 269 -23.68 -19.48 0.31
CA ILE A 269 -24.33 -19.34 1.63
C ILE A 269 -24.20 -17.90 2.17
N PRO A 270 -25.30 -17.11 2.27
CA PRO A 270 -25.23 -15.72 2.71
C PRO A 270 -25.06 -15.59 4.23
N VAL A 271 -24.06 -14.81 4.64
CA VAL A 271 -23.74 -14.54 6.05
C VAL A 271 -24.74 -13.56 6.70
N LYS A 272 -25.22 -13.86 7.91
CA LYS A 272 -26.18 -13.03 8.66
C LYS A 272 -25.50 -12.31 9.83
N LEU A 273 -25.31 -11.00 9.71
CA LEU A 273 -24.81 -10.15 10.80
C LEU A 273 -25.96 -9.83 11.79
N THR A 274 -25.92 -10.45 12.96
CA THR A 274 -26.91 -10.30 14.05
C THR A 274 -26.89 -8.89 14.67
N ARG A 275 -27.88 -8.56 15.51
CA ARG A 275 -28.03 -7.20 16.08
C ARG A 275 -27.02 -6.89 17.19
N ASP A 276 -26.54 -7.90 17.89
CA ASP A 276 -25.60 -7.82 19.01
C ASP A 276 -24.13 -7.70 18.57
N LEU A 277 -23.81 -8.12 17.35
CA LEU A 277 -22.51 -7.95 16.68
C LEU A 277 -22.39 -6.61 15.92
N LYS A 278 -23.44 -5.80 15.88
CA LYS A 278 -23.41 -4.45 15.28
C LYS A 278 -22.99 -3.40 16.30
N PRO A 279 -21.89 -2.65 16.07
CA PRO A 279 -21.47 -1.61 17.01
C PRO A 279 -22.51 -0.48 17.11
N ARG A 280 -22.88 -0.14 18.34
CA ARG A 280 -23.76 1.00 18.66
C ARG A 280 -22.98 2.31 18.80
N ARG A 281 -21.71 2.22 19.17
CA ARG A 281 -20.76 3.32 19.28
C ARG A 281 -19.54 3.01 18.42
N TRP A 282 -18.93 4.04 17.87
CA TRP A 282 -17.84 3.97 16.91
C TRP A 282 -16.69 4.87 17.38
N PRO A 283 -15.43 4.44 17.25
CA PRO A 283 -14.30 5.24 17.68
C PRO A 283 -14.07 6.42 16.73
N HIS A 284 -13.59 7.53 17.29
CA HIS A 284 -13.38 8.80 16.59
C HIS A 284 -12.45 8.69 15.37
N PHE A 285 -11.42 7.84 15.45
CA PHE A 285 -10.47 7.62 14.35
C PHE A 285 -11.09 7.06 13.06
N MET A 286 -12.34 6.57 13.10
CA MET A 286 -13.05 6.10 11.91
C MET A 286 -13.82 7.21 11.15
N GLU A 287 -13.75 8.47 11.62
CA GLU A 287 -14.32 9.69 10.99
C GLU A 287 -15.75 9.52 10.42
N ARG A 288 -16.58 8.72 11.08
CA ARG A 288 -17.89 8.37 10.54
C ARG A 288 -18.83 9.59 10.62
N LYS A 289 -19.36 10.00 9.46
CA LYS A 289 -20.43 11.02 9.32
C LYS A 289 -21.72 10.54 10.05
N MET A 290 -21.79 10.68 11.37
CA MET A 290 -22.87 10.20 12.24
C MET A 290 -23.97 11.25 12.46
N ARG A 291 -25.24 10.83 12.39
CA ARG A 291 -26.40 11.69 12.71
C ARG A 291 -26.51 12.04 14.20
N ASN A 292 -25.88 11.28 15.09
CA ASN A 292 -25.96 11.44 16.54
C ASN A 292 -24.54 11.45 17.14
N LYS A 293 -24.17 12.53 17.84
CA LYS A 293 -22.86 12.67 18.50
C LYS A 293 -22.62 11.63 19.59
N TYR A 294 -23.66 11.10 20.24
CA TYR A 294 -23.52 10.05 21.25
C TYR A 294 -23.16 8.67 20.66
N ALA A 295 -23.21 8.51 19.32
CA ALA A 295 -22.76 7.30 18.62
C ALA A 295 -21.23 7.25 18.44
N GLU A 296 -20.50 8.28 18.88
CA GLU A 296 -19.04 8.35 18.84
C GLU A 296 -18.42 8.16 20.25
N TYR A 297 -17.14 7.78 20.29
CA TYR A 297 -16.30 7.84 21.49
C TYR A 297 -14.84 8.09 21.12
N VAL A 298 -14.09 8.74 22.01
CA VAL A 298 -12.65 8.90 21.86
C VAL A 298 -11.96 7.62 22.31
N SER A 299 -11.37 6.88 21.38
CA SER A 299 -10.59 5.68 21.72
C SER A 299 -9.34 6.07 22.50
N GLN A 300 -9.04 5.30 23.55
CA GLN A 300 -7.81 5.44 24.35
C GLN A 300 -6.76 4.38 23.96
N LYS A 301 -7.04 3.53 22.96
CA LYS A 301 -6.12 2.49 22.46
C LYS A 301 -5.20 3.04 21.37
N ILE A 302 -4.23 2.23 20.97
CA ILE A 302 -3.15 2.62 20.04
C ILE A 302 -3.66 3.28 18.74
N LEU A 303 -4.75 2.80 18.13
CA LEU A 303 -5.30 3.42 16.92
C LEU A 303 -5.88 4.83 17.18
N GLY A 304 -6.53 5.03 18.33
CA GLY A 304 -6.98 6.36 18.75
C GLY A 304 -5.81 7.30 19.05
N GLN A 305 -4.79 6.81 19.76
CA GLN A 305 -3.59 7.57 20.08
C GLN A 305 -2.82 8.00 18.83
N LEU A 306 -2.57 7.08 17.89
CA LEU A 306 -1.91 7.36 16.61
C LEU A 306 -2.70 8.35 15.76
N TYR A 307 -4.02 8.18 15.69
CA TYR A 307 -4.91 9.11 14.99
C TYR A 307 -4.85 10.51 15.59
N ASP A 308 -4.90 10.63 16.92
CA ASP A 308 -4.81 11.91 17.61
C ASP A 308 -3.45 12.56 17.36
N MET A 309 -2.34 11.83 17.50
CA MET A 309 -0.99 12.33 17.22
C MET A 309 -0.87 12.84 15.77
N ALA A 310 -1.29 12.05 14.78
CA ALA A 310 -1.24 12.46 13.37
C ALA A 310 -2.16 13.66 13.08
N SER A 311 -3.32 13.75 13.72
CA SER A 311 -4.24 14.89 13.59
C SER A 311 -3.68 16.19 14.16
N HIS A 312 -2.88 16.14 15.23
CA HIS A 312 -2.20 17.33 15.75
C HIS A 312 -1.13 17.84 14.78
N ILE A 313 -0.39 16.93 14.11
CA ILE A 313 0.60 17.30 13.09
C ILE A 313 -0.12 17.93 11.88
N ASP A 314 -1.19 17.31 11.39
CA ASP A 314 -2.00 17.82 10.26
C ASP A 314 -2.54 19.24 10.54
N ALA A 315 -3.04 19.48 11.75
CA ALA A 315 -3.50 20.79 12.21
C ALA A 315 -2.39 21.84 12.44
N HIS A 316 -1.12 21.45 12.42
CA HIS A 316 0.05 22.33 12.57
C HIS A 316 0.88 22.46 11.29
N SER A 317 0.63 21.62 10.28
CA SER A 317 1.01 21.94 8.90
C SER A 317 0.43 23.30 8.55
N LYS A 318 1.30 24.23 8.14
CA LYS A 318 0.84 25.39 7.37
C LYS A 318 0.07 24.86 6.15
N PRO A 319 -0.91 25.60 5.60
CA PRO A 319 -1.46 25.25 4.28
C PRO A 319 -0.28 24.99 3.32
N PRO A 320 -0.32 23.97 2.45
CA PRO A 320 0.84 23.47 1.69
C PRO A 320 1.41 24.45 0.64
N PHE A 321 0.99 25.71 0.70
CA PHE A 321 1.38 26.79 -0.19
C PHE A 321 1.89 27.98 0.61
N TRP A 322 2.99 28.51 0.10
CA TRP A 322 3.73 29.70 0.51
C TRP A 322 2.89 30.76 1.24
N SER A 323 3.39 31.19 2.40
CA SER A 323 2.96 32.47 2.95
C SER A 323 3.23 33.56 1.91
N PRO A 324 2.28 34.48 1.60
CA PRO A 324 2.51 35.56 0.64
C PRO A 324 3.71 36.47 0.95
N LEU A 325 4.27 36.38 2.17
CA LEU A 325 5.46 37.07 2.63
C LEU A 325 6.79 36.40 2.18
N GLU A 326 6.74 35.14 1.77
CA GLU A 326 7.89 34.41 1.19
C GLU A 326 7.66 34.27 -0.32
N SER A 327 8.16 35.25 -1.09
CA SER A 327 8.14 35.13 -2.55
C SER A 327 9.02 33.95 -2.98
N PRO A 328 8.48 32.93 -3.67
CA PRO A 328 9.29 31.81 -4.12
C PRO A 328 10.32 32.30 -5.14
N LYS A 329 11.54 31.80 -5.00
CA LYS A 329 12.65 32.16 -5.87
C LYS A 329 12.92 30.98 -6.80
N PHE A 330 12.45 31.11 -8.04
CA PHE A 330 12.80 30.17 -9.12
C PHE A 330 14.33 30.03 -9.22
N ASP A 331 14.79 28.83 -9.57
CA ASP A 331 16.21 28.47 -9.48
C ASP A 331 17.04 29.29 -10.47
N LYS A 332 17.94 30.11 -9.90
CA LYS A 332 18.83 30.99 -10.66
C LYS A 332 19.77 30.22 -11.59
N ARG A 333 20.10 28.96 -11.29
CA ARG A 333 20.95 28.10 -12.15
C ARG A 333 20.26 27.81 -13.48
N VAL A 334 18.94 27.65 -13.48
CA VAL A 334 18.15 27.44 -14.70
C VAL A 334 17.90 28.77 -15.43
N LEU A 335 17.48 29.81 -14.71
CA LEU A 335 17.18 31.13 -15.30
C LEU A 335 18.41 31.80 -15.94
N ASN A 336 19.58 31.68 -15.30
CA ASN A 336 20.84 32.29 -15.73
C ASN A 336 21.82 31.28 -16.37
N SER A 337 21.29 30.17 -16.90
CA SER A 337 22.07 29.04 -17.46
C SER A 337 22.95 29.37 -18.68
N GLY A 338 22.92 30.60 -19.19
CA GLY A 338 23.68 31.02 -20.38
C GLY A 338 23.17 30.45 -21.71
N ILE A 339 22.15 29.59 -21.69
CA ILE A 339 21.50 29.05 -22.89
C ILE A 339 20.71 30.16 -23.58
N GLU A 340 20.99 30.41 -24.86
CA GLU A 340 20.20 31.32 -25.70
C GLU A 340 18.79 30.75 -25.92
N VAL A 341 17.78 31.61 -25.84
CA VAL A 341 16.38 31.25 -26.02
C VAL A 341 15.74 32.23 -26.98
N ASP A 342 15.32 31.73 -28.13
CA ASP A 342 14.68 32.52 -29.18
C ASP A 342 13.26 32.95 -28.77
N GLU A 343 12.82 34.12 -29.25
CA GLU A 343 11.45 34.62 -29.10
C GLU A 343 10.40 33.63 -29.64
N GLU A 344 10.75 32.84 -30.67
CA GLU A 344 9.85 31.79 -31.18
C GLU A 344 9.65 30.66 -30.16
N LEU A 345 10.68 30.31 -29.37
CA LEU A 345 10.58 29.32 -28.29
C LEU A 345 9.81 29.86 -27.09
N LEU A 346 9.97 31.15 -26.73
CA LEU A 346 9.18 31.80 -25.68
C LEU A 346 7.70 31.87 -26.05
N SER A 347 7.39 32.26 -27.29
CA SER A 347 6.02 32.28 -27.82
C SER A 347 5.41 30.88 -27.87
N PHE A 348 6.17 29.87 -28.34
CA PHE A 348 5.72 28.48 -28.31
C PHE A 348 5.48 27.98 -26.88
N ALA A 349 6.42 28.21 -25.95
CA ALA A 349 6.29 27.81 -24.56
C ALA A 349 5.09 28.47 -23.87
N THR A 350 4.78 29.73 -24.18
CA THR A 350 3.60 30.45 -23.66
C THR A 350 2.29 29.81 -24.16
N ASN A 351 2.21 29.49 -25.45
CA ASN A 351 1.04 28.82 -26.05
C ASN A 351 0.88 27.39 -25.54
N LEU A 352 1.99 26.66 -25.36
CA LEU A 352 2.01 25.30 -24.83
C LEU A 352 1.63 25.29 -23.33
N LYS A 353 2.14 26.24 -22.54
CA LYS A 353 1.76 26.43 -21.14
C LYS A 353 0.28 26.69 -21.01
N THR A 354 -0.29 27.58 -21.83
CA THR A 354 -1.73 27.89 -21.81
C THR A 354 -2.60 26.64 -22.01
N GLN A 355 -2.20 25.74 -22.92
CA GLN A 355 -2.88 24.46 -23.14
C GLN A 355 -2.70 23.50 -21.96
N TYR A 356 -1.50 23.41 -21.39
CA TYR A 356 -1.20 22.60 -20.21
C TYR A 356 -2.02 23.05 -19.00
N ASP A 357 -2.04 24.36 -18.75
CA ASP A 357 -2.79 25.04 -17.72
C ASP A 357 -4.31 24.78 -17.82
N ALA A 358 -4.84 24.64 -19.03
CA ALA A 358 -6.24 24.31 -19.27
C ALA A 358 -6.53 22.81 -19.05
N ASP A 359 -5.69 21.93 -19.60
CA ASP A 359 -5.82 20.48 -19.44
C ASP A 359 -5.68 20.04 -17.97
N MET A 360 -4.71 20.62 -17.24
CA MET A 360 -4.48 20.38 -15.82
C MET A 360 -5.70 20.82 -14.99
N ARG A 361 -6.21 22.04 -15.19
CA ARG A 361 -7.40 22.54 -14.47
C ARG A 361 -8.66 21.71 -14.79
N ARG A 362 -8.79 21.12 -15.99
CA ARG A 362 -9.88 20.20 -16.32
C ARG A 362 -9.78 18.90 -15.51
N ILE A 363 -8.59 18.31 -15.38
CA ILE A 363 -8.36 17.12 -14.55
C ILE A 363 -8.66 17.42 -13.08
N MET A 364 -8.17 18.56 -12.56
CA MET A 364 -8.44 19.02 -11.19
C MET A 364 -9.95 19.14 -10.94
N ALA A 365 -10.69 19.82 -11.83
CA ALA A 365 -12.13 20.01 -11.70
C ALA A 365 -12.93 18.70 -11.82
N GLN A 366 -12.51 17.77 -12.70
CA GLN A 366 -13.19 16.48 -12.90
C GLN A 366 -13.10 15.55 -11.68
N HIS A 367 -12.02 15.64 -10.91
CA HIS A 367 -11.74 14.77 -9.77
C HIS A 367 -11.81 15.47 -8.40
N GLU A 368 -12.22 16.74 -8.38
CA GLU A 368 -12.27 17.61 -7.18
C GLU A 368 -10.91 17.75 -6.45
N ILE A 369 -9.81 17.64 -7.22
CA ILE A 369 -8.45 17.82 -6.73
C ILE A 369 -8.15 19.32 -6.65
N LYS A 370 -7.62 19.77 -5.51
CA LYS A 370 -7.44 21.19 -5.21
C LYS A 370 -6.22 21.81 -5.91
N THR A 371 -5.18 21.01 -6.14
CA THR A 371 -3.87 21.51 -6.59
C THR A 371 -3.36 20.77 -7.83
N GLU A 372 -2.54 21.45 -8.63
CA GLU A 372 -1.81 20.80 -9.73
C GLU A 372 -0.76 19.79 -9.22
N LEU A 373 -0.25 20.00 -8.01
CA LEU A 373 0.83 19.22 -7.43
C LEU A 373 0.35 17.81 -7.09
N GLU A 374 -0.86 17.68 -6.55
CA GLU A 374 -1.54 16.40 -6.33
C GLU A 374 -1.75 15.62 -7.64
N VAL A 375 -2.09 16.30 -8.74
CA VAL A 375 -2.22 15.65 -10.06
C VAL A 375 -0.85 15.23 -10.59
N TRP A 376 0.14 16.11 -10.55
CA TRP A 376 1.47 15.86 -11.11
C TRP A 376 2.21 14.74 -10.34
N SER A 377 2.15 14.78 -9.00
CA SER A 377 2.80 13.82 -8.10
C SER A 377 1.98 12.58 -7.78
N THR A 378 0.68 12.57 -8.07
CA THR A 378 -0.30 11.55 -7.64
C THR A 378 -0.51 11.43 -6.13
N PHE A 379 0.12 12.30 -5.31
CA PHE A 379 -0.03 12.36 -3.86
C PHE A 379 -1.34 13.05 -3.45
N VAL A 380 -2.49 12.50 -3.88
CA VAL A 380 -3.80 13.14 -3.73
C VAL A 380 -4.27 13.13 -2.26
N LEU A 381 -4.63 14.31 -1.75
CA LEU A 381 -5.14 14.51 -0.40
C LEU A 381 -6.67 14.33 -0.33
N SER A 382 -7.41 14.79 -1.35
CA SER A 382 -8.86 14.58 -1.45
C SER A 382 -9.32 14.42 -2.89
N HIS A 383 -10.32 13.57 -3.13
CA HIS A 383 -10.97 13.36 -4.43
C HIS A 383 -12.50 13.25 -4.25
N SER A 384 -13.26 13.25 -5.36
CA SER A 384 -14.73 13.31 -5.38
C SER A 384 -15.50 12.11 -4.81
N GLU A 385 -14.85 11.19 -4.09
CA GLU A 385 -15.41 9.97 -3.47
C GLU A 385 -16.13 8.98 -4.45
N MET A 386 -16.22 9.30 -5.75
CA MET A 386 -16.92 8.52 -6.80
C MET A 386 -16.31 7.13 -7.07
N THR A 387 -15.05 6.93 -6.69
CA THR A 387 -14.31 5.66 -6.81
C THR A 387 -13.56 5.38 -5.52
N LYS A 388 -13.46 4.11 -5.10
CA LYS A 388 -12.64 3.71 -3.94
C LYS A 388 -11.19 4.16 -4.13
N ASP A 389 -10.56 4.65 -3.06
CA ASP A 389 -9.20 5.22 -3.01
C ASP A 389 -8.17 4.41 -3.82
N TYR A 390 -8.11 3.09 -3.61
CA TYR A 390 -7.17 2.20 -4.32
C TYR A 390 -7.29 2.32 -5.85
N LYS A 391 -8.51 2.22 -6.37
CA LYS A 391 -8.76 2.31 -7.82
C LYS A 391 -8.46 3.73 -8.33
N PHE A 392 -8.82 4.73 -7.54
CA PHE A 392 -8.54 6.12 -7.87
C PHE A 392 -7.04 6.39 -7.99
N HIS A 393 -6.20 5.81 -7.13
CA HIS A 393 -4.74 5.94 -7.22
C HIS A 393 -4.15 5.31 -8.50
N GLU A 394 -4.70 4.19 -8.99
CA GLU A 394 -4.32 3.66 -10.32
C GLU A 394 -4.75 4.60 -11.46
N ASP A 395 -5.99 5.07 -11.42
CA ASP A 395 -6.57 5.87 -12.50
C ASP A 395 -5.91 7.26 -12.59
N ILE A 396 -5.62 7.94 -11.46
CA ILE A 396 -4.89 9.22 -11.46
C ILE A 396 -3.44 9.06 -11.92
N GLY A 397 -2.78 7.93 -11.62
CA GLY A 397 -1.45 7.61 -12.14
C GLY A 397 -1.41 7.51 -13.66
N ARG A 398 -2.43 6.87 -14.26
CA ARG A 398 -2.62 6.82 -15.72
C ARG A 398 -2.91 8.20 -16.32
N ILE A 399 -3.77 9.00 -15.69
CA ILE A 399 -4.14 10.35 -16.15
C ILE A 399 -2.92 11.28 -16.13
N SER A 400 -2.22 11.37 -14.99
CA SER A 400 -1.02 12.20 -14.81
C SER A 400 0.09 11.84 -15.80
N SER A 401 0.34 10.55 -15.99
CA SER A 401 1.34 10.07 -16.95
C SER A 401 0.95 10.36 -18.40
N SER A 402 -0.33 10.25 -18.74
CA SER A 402 -0.85 10.59 -20.07
C SER A 402 -0.76 12.10 -20.36
N LEU A 403 -1.04 12.95 -19.36
CA LEU A 403 -0.86 14.40 -19.47
C LEU A 403 0.61 14.75 -19.73
N ARG A 404 1.54 14.24 -18.90
CA ARG A 404 2.97 14.51 -19.05
C ARG A 404 3.51 14.02 -20.40
N GLU A 405 3.12 12.83 -20.85
CA GLU A 405 3.56 12.29 -22.15
C GLU A 405 2.99 13.09 -23.33
N LYS A 406 1.72 13.52 -23.30
CA LYS A 406 1.12 14.38 -24.34
C LYS A 406 1.96 15.64 -24.58
N PHE A 407 2.29 16.37 -23.52
CA PHE A 407 3.04 17.62 -23.63
C PHE A 407 4.51 17.41 -23.96
N ARG A 408 5.12 16.34 -23.43
CA ARG A 408 6.47 15.90 -23.79
C ARG A 408 6.63 15.57 -25.27
N ILE A 409 5.63 14.92 -25.89
CA ILE A 409 5.61 14.66 -27.34
C ILE A 409 5.57 15.98 -28.12
N MET A 410 4.73 16.94 -27.73
CA MET A 410 4.67 18.26 -28.39
C MET A 410 6.00 19.04 -28.25
N CYS A 411 6.73 18.90 -27.14
CA CYS A 411 8.10 19.42 -27.02
C CYS A 411 9.04 18.78 -28.04
N TYR A 412 9.05 17.44 -28.15
CA TYR A 412 9.89 16.71 -29.11
C TYR A 412 9.58 17.09 -30.57
N GLU A 413 8.30 17.23 -30.92
CA GLU A 413 7.86 17.63 -32.26
C GLU A 413 8.30 19.05 -32.62
N LYS A 414 8.32 19.99 -31.64
CA LYS A 414 8.78 21.37 -31.87
C LYS A 414 10.29 21.46 -32.10
N VAL A 415 11.10 20.73 -31.32
CA VAL A 415 12.57 20.83 -31.38
C VAL A 415 13.23 19.81 -32.31
N GLY A 416 12.45 18.89 -32.88
CA GLY A 416 12.92 17.89 -33.86
C GLY A 416 13.78 16.76 -33.27
N GLY A 417 13.87 16.64 -31.94
CA GLY A 417 14.78 15.70 -31.29
C GLY A 417 14.43 15.41 -29.82
N LYS A 418 15.06 14.35 -29.29
CA LYS A 418 15.02 13.98 -27.86
C LYS A 418 16.34 14.27 -27.13
N GLU A 419 17.36 14.69 -27.86
CA GLU A 419 18.67 14.97 -27.31
C GLU A 419 18.66 16.29 -26.53
N PHE A 420 19.60 16.41 -25.59
CA PHE A 420 19.64 17.50 -24.63
C PHE A 420 19.83 18.87 -25.29
N GLU A 421 20.62 18.93 -26.36
CA GLU A 421 20.97 20.15 -27.09
C GLU A 421 19.73 20.77 -27.75
N HIS A 422 18.76 19.95 -28.15
CA HIS A 422 17.50 20.38 -28.74
C HIS A 422 16.48 20.79 -27.66
N LEU A 423 16.47 20.09 -26.52
CA LEU A 423 15.49 20.29 -25.45
C LEU A 423 15.87 21.37 -24.43
N ALA A 424 17.16 21.64 -24.22
CA ALA A 424 17.61 22.58 -23.20
C ALA A 424 17.12 24.02 -23.46
N PRO A 425 17.17 24.59 -24.68
CA PRO A 425 16.60 25.92 -24.96
C PRO A 425 15.09 25.98 -24.68
N LEU A 426 14.35 24.94 -25.05
CA LEU A 426 12.91 24.86 -24.78
C LEU A 426 12.61 24.69 -23.28
N ALA A 427 13.39 23.89 -22.55
CA ALA A 427 13.23 23.73 -21.11
C ALA A 427 13.47 25.04 -20.35
N VAL A 428 14.50 25.81 -20.74
CA VAL A 428 14.74 27.16 -20.20
C VAL A 428 13.61 28.12 -20.59
N ALA A 429 13.10 28.07 -21.82
CA ALA A 429 11.93 28.86 -22.24
C ALA A 429 10.69 28.57 -21.39
N MET A 430 10.37 27.29 -21.17
CA MET A 430 9.25 26.84 -20.33
C MET A 430 9.42 27.32 -18.87
N TYR A 431 10.63 27.25 -18.33
CA TYR A 431 10.94 27.72 -16.98
C TYR A 431 10.83 29.24 -16.83
N LYS A 432 11.42 30.02 -17.77
CA LYS A 432 11.32 31.49 -17.81
C LYS A 432 9.88 31.98 -17.91
N VAL A 433 9.10 31.48 -18.87
CA VAL A 433 7.67 31.81 -19.03
C VAL A 433 6.87 31.52 -17.76
N THR A 434 7.23 30.46 -17.02
CA THR A 434 6.56 30.12 -15.76
C THR A 434 6.95 31.07 -14.62
N SER A 435 8.23 31.44 -14.50
CA SER A 435 8.72 32.45 -13.54
C SER A 435 8.11 33.82 -13.81
N GLU A 436 8.12 34.28 -15.06
CA GLU A 436 7.60 35.59 -15.47
C GLU A 436 6.09 35.70 -15.22
N GLN A 437 5.30 34.68 -15.61
CA GLN A 437 3.85 34.66 -15.31
C GLN A 437 3.58 34.72 -13.80
N TRP A 438 4.38 34.01 -13.00
CA TRP A 438 4.26 34.02 -11.54
C TRP A 438 4.63 35.38 -10.94
N GLU A 439 5.76 35.97 -11.34
CA GLU A 439 6.21 37.28 -10.89
C GLU A 439 5.20 38.39 -11.24
N ILE A 440 4.63 38.37 -12.45
CA ILE A 440 3.57 39.28 -12.88
C ILE A 440 2.32 39.12 -11.99
N ALA A 441 1.91 37.88 -11.68
CA ALA A 441 0.76 37.63 -10.82
C ALA A 441 1.01 38.12 -9.39
N VAL A 442 2.17 37.80 -8.79
CA VAL A 442 2.54 38.24 -7.43
C VAL A 442 2.61 39.77 -7.35
N ALA A 443 3.23 40.44 -8.33
CA ALA A 443 3.28 41.90 -8.40
C ALA A 443 1.88 42.51 -8.48
N ALA A 444 1.03 42.02 -9.39
CA ALA A 444 -0.35 42.47 -9.53
C ALA A 444 -1.23 42.18 -8.29
N HIS A 445 -0.83 41.24 -7.42
CA HIS A 445 -1.53 40.95 -6.17
C HIS A 445 -1.03 41.75 -4.96
N HIS A 446 0.20 42.27 -4.98
CA HIS A 446 0.72 43.14 -3.94
C HIS A 446 0.00 44.50 -3.91
N ASP A 447 -0.50 44.98 -5.05
CA ASP A 447 -1.26 46.24 -5.16
C ASP A 447 -2.72 46.16 -4.64
N VAL A 448 -3.23 44.97 -4.32
CA VAL A 448 -4.66 44.74 -3.98
C VAL A 448 -4.93 44.70 -2.46
N PHE A 449 -3.95 45.07 -1.63
CA PHE A 449 -4.05 44.99 -0.17
C PHE A 449 -4.77 46.19 0.51
N VAL A 450 -5.90 46.65 -0.06
CA VAL A 450 -6.83 47.60 0.61
C VAL A 450 -8.31 47.31 0.26
N ASP A 451 -8.84 46.14 0.62
CA ASP A 451 -10.12 46.04 1.35
C ASP A 451 -10.36 44.62 1.90
N ASN A 452 -11.06 44.52 3.04
CA ASN A 452 -11.00 43.36 3.93
C ASN A 452 -12.33 42.58 3.98
N SER A 453 -12.99 42.36 2.83
CA SER A 453 -14.41 41.94 2.81
C SER A 453 -14.80 40.77 1.89
N HIS A 454 -13.96 40.29 0.95
CA HIS A 454 -14.28 39.08 0.17
C HIS A 454 -13.04 38.22 -0.18
N PHE A 455 -12.92 37.06 0.47
CA PHE A 455 -12.04 35.96 0.04
C PHE A 455 -12.67 35.22 -1.15
N GLN A 456 -12.49 35.73 -2.37
CA GLN A 456 -12.46 34.86 -3.55
C GLN A 456 -11.12 34.13 -3.55
N GLU A 457 -11.12 32.80 -3.71
CA GLU A 457 -9.88 32.02 -3.89
C GLU A 457 -9.18 32.47 -5.19
N ARG A 458 -8.09 33.22 -5.03
CA ARG A 458 -7.39 33.89 -6.12
C ARG A 458 -6.49 32.88 -6.85
N LYS A 459 -6.84 32.52 -8.09
CA LYS A 459 -6.12 31.51 -8.88
C LYS A 459 -4.78 32.04 -9.38
N LEU A 460 -3.71 31.68 -8.67
CA LEU A 460 -2.33 31.88 -9.11
C LEU A 460 -2.00 31.07 -10.39
N PRO A 461 -0.97 31.45 -11.15
CA PRO A 461 -0.47 30.66 -12.28
C PRO A 461 0.04 29.30 -11.84
N LEU A 462 -0.13 28.29 -12.70
CA LEU A 462 0.40 26.95 -12.46
C LEU A 462 1.90 26.88 -12.72
N ILE A 463 2.64 26.16 -11.87
CA ILE A 463 4.11 26.06 -11.84
C ILE A 463 4.65 24.67 -12.21
N SER A 464 3.80 23.64 -12.36
CA SER A 464 4.25 22.27 -12.70
C SER A 464 4.67 22.07 -14.16
N PHE A 465 4.37 23.04 -15.04
CA PHE A 465 4.59 22.95 -16.49
C PHE A 465 6.05 22.65 -16.92
N PRO A 466 7.11 23.32 -16.40
CA PRO A 466 8.49 23.04 -16.80
C PRO A 466 8.93 21.60 -16.49
N TRP A 467 8.38 21.03 -15.42
CA TRP A 467 8.79 19.74 -14.85
C TRP A 467 8.37 18.52 -15.68
N ILE A 468 7.64 18.72 -16.77
CA ILE A 468 7.47 17.75 -17.86
C ILE A 468 8.83 17.30 -18.43
N LEU A 469 9.81 18.22 -18.42
CA LEU A 469 11.20 18.03 -18.82
C LEU A 469 12.17 18.00 -17.62
N GLN A 470 11.75 17.53 -16.43
CA GLN A 470 12.59 17.46 -15.21
C GLN A 470 14.04 16.95 -15.45
N PRO A 471 14.31 15.86 -16.21
CA PRO A 471 15.68 15.39 -16.42
C PRO A 471 16.58 16.38 -17.19
N ILE A 472 15.98 17.25 -17.99
CA ILE A 472 16.69 18.32 -18.71
C ILE A 472 16.98 19.49 -17.75
N LEU A 473 16.00 19.87 -16.91
CA LEU A 473 16.18 20.91 -15.89
C LEU A 473 17.30 20.56 -14.89
N GLY A 474 17.35 19.32 -14.40
CA GLY A 474 18.43 18.84 -13.53
C GLY A 474 19.80 18.93 -14.18
N ARG A 475 19.93 18.49 -15.44
CA ARG A 475 21.17 18.60 -16.22
C ARG A 475 21.63 20.04 -16.44
N ILE A 476 20.69 20.98 -16.65
CA ILE A 476 21.00 22.42 -16.74
C ILE A 476 21.49 22.95 -15.40
N ALA A 477 20.79 22.62 -14.31
CA ALA A 477 21.08 23.11 -12.96
C ALA A 477 22.43 22.61 -12.39
N ASN A 478 22.93 21.48 -12.91
CA ASN A 478 24.22 20.87 -12.54
C ASN A 478 25.35 21.15 -13.55
N GLU A 479 25.23 22.20 -14.38
CA GLU A 479 26.26 22.68 -15.33
C GLU A 479 26.91 21.58 -16.19
N SER A 480 26.18 20.50 -16.51
CA SER A 480 26.74 19.26 -17.07
C SER A 480 26.98 19.33 -18.58
N PHE A 481 27.75 20.34 -19.00
CA PHE A 481 28.34 20.49 -20.33
C PHE A 481 29.77 19.90 -20.29
N GLU A 482 29.87 18.63 -20.65
CA GLU A 482 31.11 17.84 -20.83
C GLU A 482 32.00 17.56 -19.59
N ASN A 483 31.96 16.31 -19.10
CA ASN A 483 33.19 15.53 -18.82
C ASN A 483 32.90 14.02 -18.62
N PRO A 484 33.41 13.10 -19.46
CA PRO A 484 33.13 11.66 -19.32
C PRO A 484 33.81 10.95 -18.13
N VAL A 485 34.75 11.62 -17.43
CA VAL A 485 35.76 10.96 -16.58
C VAL A 485 35.34 10.83 -15.11
N THR A 486 34.33 11.58 -14.65
CA THR A 486 33.82 11.54 -13.27
C THR A 486 32.63 10.61 -13.05
N ARG A 487 32.39 9.64 -13.95
CA ARG A 487 31.55 8.46 -13.61
C ARG A 487 32.27 7.51 -12.65
N ARG A 488 32.41 7.92 -11.39
CA ARG A 488 32.73 7.04 -10.28
C ARG A 488 31.51 6.95 -9.35
N GLY A 489 30.73 5.87 -9.50
CA GLY A 489 29.73 5.46 -8.51
C GLY A 489 28.31 6.00 -8.64
N CYS A 490 27.95 6.77 -9.68
CA CYS A 490 26.55 7.17 -9.87
C CYS A 490 25.72 5.94 -10.32
N PRO A 491 24.66 5.54 -9.59
CA PRO A 491 23.69 4.58 -10.11
C PRO A 491 23.12 5.12 -11.42
N THR A 492 22.81 4.23 -12.37
CA THR A 492 22.08 4.62 -13.58
C THR A 492 20.83 5.40 -13.19
N HIS A 493 20.62 6.60 -13.76
CA HIS A 493 19.29 7.23 -13.74
C HIS A 493 18.27 6.15 -14.06
N ILE A 494 17.34 5.94 -13.14
CA ILE A 494 16.28 4.97 -13.34
C ILE A 494 15.43 5.55 -14.46
N GLN A 495 15.62 5.04 -15.68
CA GLN A 495 14.63 5.22 -16.73
C GLN A 495 13.39 4.47 -16.24
N VAL A 496 12.50 5.20 -15.58
CA VAL A 496 11.18 4.73 -15.16
C VAL A 496 10.36 4.52 -16.44
N GLU A 497 10.60 3.39 -17.11
CA GLU A 497 9.56 2.75 -17.91
C GLU A 497 8.50 2.26 -16.94
N ILE A 498 7.51 3.14 -16.67
CA ILE A 498 6.26 2.79 -15.99
C ILE A 498 5.79 1.46 -16.61
N PRO A 499 5.56 0.39 -15.80
CA PRO A 499 5.22 -0.93 -16.31
C PRO A 499 4.07 -0.86 -17.30
N ARG A 500 4.39 -1.02 -18.59
CA ARG A 500 3.39 -0.98 -19.65
C ARG A 500 2.59 -2.28 -19.60
N GLY A 501 1.48 -2.24 -18.85
CA GLY A 501 0.36 -3.14 -19.09
C GLY A 501 0.06 -3.21 -20.59
N SER A 502 -0.29 -4.40 -21.08
CA SER A 502 -0.35 -4.76 -22.50
C SER A 502 -0.92 -3.62 -23.37
N LYS A 503 -0.11 -3.13 -24.33
CA LYS A 503 -0.47 -2.00 -25.20
C LYS A 503 -1.92 -2.14 -25.69
N PRO A 504 -2.85 -1.25 -25.28
CA PRO A 504 -4.15 -1.22 -25.93
C PRO A 504 -3.94 -0.90 -27.42
N LYS A 505 -4.71 -1.56 -28.29
CA LYS A 505 -4.76 -1.20 -29.72
C LYS A 505 -5.07 0.30 -29.82
N LYS A 506 -4.52 0.99 -30.82
CA LYS A 506 -4.71 2.44 -31.03
C LYS A 506 -6.19 2.84 -30.92
N ILE A 507 -6.58 3.39 -29.77
CA ILE A 507 -7.82 4.12 -29.56
C ILE A 507 -7.41 5.46 -28.94
N MET A 508 -6.80 6.33 -29.75
CA MET A 508 -6.60 7.75 -29.38
C MET A 508 -7.92 8.54 -29.35
N ALA A 509 -9.04 7.91 -29.73
CA ALA A 509 -10.36 8.54 -29.81
C ALA A 509 -11.08 8.64 -28.45
N SER A 510 -10.70 7.88 -27.42
CA SER A 510 -11.47 7.78 -26.17
C SER A 510 -11.04 8.72 -25.05
N LEU A 511 -10.18 9.71 -25.32
CA LEU A 511 -9.91 10.84 -24.41
C LEU A 511 -10.89 12.00 -24.59
N LEU A 512 -11.80 11.88 -25.56
CA LEU A 512 -13.03 12.66 -25.63
C LEU A 512 -14.16 11.76 -25.15
N SER A 513 -14.89 12.21 -24.14
CA SER A 513 -16.21 11.66 -23.82
C SER A 513 -17.07 11.71 -25.09
N PRO A 514 -17.67 10.60 -25.54
CA PRO A 514 -18.42 10.62 -26.79
C PRO A 514 -19.63 11.54 -26.65
N ASP A 515 -19.74 12.50 -27.56
CA ASP A 515 -20.96 13.29 -27.71
C ASP A 515 -22.13 12.34 -28.04
N VAL A 516 -23.29 12.57 -27.41
CA VAL A 516 -24.49 11.76 -27.64
C VAL A 516 -25.38 12.48 -28.64
N GLU A 517 -25.61 11.87 -29.81
CA GLU A 517 -26.66 12.30 -30.73
C GLU A 517 -28.03 11.90 -30.15
N THR A 518 -28.86 12.90 -29.85
CA THR A 518 -30.30 12.71 -29.58
C THR A 518 -31.12 13.22 -30.76
N SER A 519 -32.45 13.00 -30.74
CA SER A 519 -33.38 13.56 -31.72
C SER A 519 -33.32 15.10 -31.81
N ASP A 520 -32.82 15.77 -30.78
CA ASP A 520 -32.69 17.22 -30.67
C ASP A 520 -31.26 17.73 -30.95
N GLY A 521 -30.40 16.86 -31.48
CA GLY A 521 -29.03 17.16 -31.92
C GLY A 521 -27.93 16.59 -31.02
N VAL A 522 -26.70 17.04 -31.28
CA VAL A 522 -25.48 16.59 -30.58
C VAL A 522 -25.42 17.20 -29.17
N LYS A 523 -25.40 16.36 -28.14
CA LYS A 523 -25.24 16.78 -26.74
C LYS A 523 -23.82 16.50 -26.27
N HIS A 524 -23.06 17.56 -26.03
CA HIS A 524 -21.70 17.48 -25.51
C HIS A 524 -21.65 17.05 -24.04
N ALA A 525 -20.58 16.36 -23.66
CA ALA A 525 -20.37 15.91 -22.28
C ALA A 525 -20.34 17.08 -21.28
N GLY A 526 -21.07 16.92 -20.17
CA GLY A 526 -21.29 17.97 -19.16
C GLY A 526 -22.66 18.67 -19.26
N ASN A 527 -23.40 18.50 -20.36
CA ASN A 527 -24.80 18.92 -20.43
C ASN A 527 -25.72 17.95 -19.69
N VAL A 528 -26.72 18.47 -18.99
CA VAL A 528 -27.74 17.66 -18.31
C VAL A 528 -28.62 16.95 -19.35
N LEU A 529 -28.58 15.62 -19.36
CA LEU A 529 -29.49 14.77 -20.13
C LEU A 529 -30.82 14.64 -19.38
N GLN A 530 -31.83 15.43 -19.78
CA GLN A 530 -33.22 15.14 -19.42
C GLN A 530 -33.68 13.89 -20.18
N LEU A 531 -33.61 12.73 -19.51
CA LEU A 531 -33.99 11.43 -20.08
C LEU A 531 -35.50 11.17 -20.07
N PHE A 532 -36.28 12.08 -19.47
CA PHE A 532 -37.73 12.00 -19.35
C PHE A 532 -38.33 13.39 -19.56
N GLU A 533 -39.38 13.50 -20.37
CA GLU A 533 -40.17 14.73 -20.50
C GLU A 533 -40.87 15.08 -19.18
N ASP A 534 -41.19 16.36 -18.97
CA ASP A 534 -41.72 16.93 -17.71
C ASP A 534 -43.11 16.39 -17.30
N SER A 535 -43.20 15.12 -16.90
CA SER A 535 -44.31 14.62 -16.11
C SER A 535 -44.13 15.07 -14.66
N LYS A 536 -45.09 15.85 -14.13
CA LYS A 536 -45.04 16.45 -12.78
C LYS A 536 -45.26 15.43 -11.65
N GLN A 537 -44.39 14.45 -11.51
CA GLN A 537 -44.31 13.54 -10.36
C GLN A 537 -42.86 13.04 -10.21
N ASP A 538 -42.28 13.17 -9.02
CA ASP A 538 -40.91 12.73 -8.75
C ASP A 538 -40.86 11.18 -8.70
N PRO A 539 -39.99 10.50 -9.47
CA PRO A 539 -39.92 9.04 -9.47
C PRO A 539 -39.47 8.43 -8.12
N ILE A 540 -38.85 9.21 -7.22
CA ILE A 540 -38.48 8.71 -5.88
C ILE A 540 -39.72 8.54 -4.98
N ASP A 541 -40.72 9.41 -5.09
CA ASP A 541 -41.97 9.27 -4.31
C ASP A 541 -42.70 7.96 -4.63
N ARG A 542 -42.64 7.50 -5.89
CA ARG A 542 -43.20 6.21 -6.30
C ARG A 542 -42.51 5.01 -5.65
N LEU A 543 -41.19 5.08 -5.46
CA LEU A 543 -40.44 4.03 -4.76
C LEU A 543 -40.80 4.01 -3.27
N CYS A 544 -40.89 5.16 -2.61
CA CYS A 544 -41.30 5.27 -1.21
C CYS A 544 -42.69 4.65 -0.97
N ILE A 545 -43.68 4.96 -1.82
CA ILE A 545 -45.05 4.41 -1.68
C ILE A 545 -45.06 2.87 -1.82
N MET A 546 -44.29 2.30 -2.76
CA MET A 546 -44.20 0.84 -2.93
C MET A 546 -43.50 0.11 -1.76
N PHE A 547 -42.61 0.79 -1.03
CA PHE A 547 -41.97 0.23 0.17
C PHE A 547 -42.89 0.21 1.40
N ASP A 548 -43.86 1.13 1.51
CA ASP A 548 -44.85 1.11 2.61
C ASP A 548 -46.03 0.14 2.34
N GLU A 549 -46.50 0.01 1.09
CA GLU A 549 -47.62 -0.88 0.78
C GLU A 549 -47.26 -2.38 0.94
N THR A 550 -46.00 -2.75 0.76
CA THR A 550 -45.53 -4.14 0.94
C THR A 550 -45.36 -4.55 2.40
N ALA A 551 -45.37 -3.61 3.35
CA ALA A 551 -45.38 -3.90 4.79
C ALA A 551 -46.80 -4.11 5.38
N SER A 552 -47.86 -3.79 4.62
CA SER A 552 -49.24 -3.68 5.14
C SER A 552 -50.23 -4.72 4.60
N SER A 553 -49.79 -5.72 3.83
CA SER A 553 -50.67 -6.70 3.16
C SER A 553 -50.59 -8.14 3.70
N VAL A 554 -50.63 -8.31 5.02
CA VAL A 554 -51.08 -9.58 5.63
C VAL A 554 -52.15 -9.27 6.68
N HIS A 555 -53.30 -9.95 6.56
CA HIS A 555 -54.57 -9.74 7.30
C HIS A 555 -55.49 -8.61 6.80
N GLN A 556 -56.29 -8.94 5.78
CA GLN A 556 -57.70 -8.56 5.79
C GLN A 556 -58.57 -9.82 5.72
N THR A 557 -59.32 -10.08 6.79
CA THR A 557 -60.59 -10.80 6.73
C THR A 557 -61.66 -9.86 7.28
N GLU A 558 -62.79 -9.84 6.59
CA GLU A 558 -63.86 -8.85 6.69
C GLU A 558 -64.49 -8.75 8.10
N ASN A 559 -64.78 -7.54 8.60
CA ASN A 559 -66.14 -6.98 8.49
C ASN A 559 -66.39 -5.66 9.28
N ILE A 560 -67.05 -4.72 8.59
CA ILE A 560 -68.12 -3.80 9.08
C ILE A 560 -67.75 -2.64 10.05
N THR A 561 -67.90 -1.43 9.50
CA THR A 561 -68.07 -0.07 10.08
C THR A 561 -69.22 0.09 11.10
N PRO A 562 -69.34 1.17 11.93
CA PRO A 562 -68.99 2.56 11.60
C PRO A 562 -68.36 3.47 12.69
N SER A 563 -68.13 4.72 12.26
CA SER A 563 -67.50 5.89 12.89
C SER A 563 -68.01 6.37 14.27
N PHE A 564 -67.17 7.10 15.03
CA PHE A 564 -67.33 8.57 15.21
C PHE A 564 -66.10 9.29 15.83
N ASN A 565 -66.05 10.61 15.64
CA ASN A 565 -65.00 11.60 15.99
C ASN A 565 -64.45 11.59 17.44
N GLY A 566 -63.21 12.07 17.65
CA GLY A 566 -62.71 12.46 18.98
C GLY A 566 -61.31 13.09 19.01
N THR A 567 -61.23 14.41 19.17
CA THR A 567 -60.03 15.27 19.23
C THR A 567 -59.14 15.12 20.47
N LYS A 568 -57.82 15.39 20.27
CA LYS A 568 -56.83 16.00 21.21
C LYS A 568 -56.63 15.39 22.62
N GLY A 569 -55.37 15.07 22.93
CA GLY A 569 -54.88 14.94 24.31
C GLY A 569 -53.40 14.56 24.33
N GLU A 570 -52.56 15.38 24.96
CA GLU A 570 -51.10 15.20 25.08
C GLU A 570 -50.74 15.02 26.57
N ILE A 571 -49.52 14.53 26.85
CA ILE A 571 -48.75 14.66 28.11
C ILE A 571 -48.85 13.55 29.21
N THR A 572 -47.70 12.85 29.34
CA THR A 572 -47.04 12.17 30.49
C THR A 572 -47.58 10.93 31.21
N ASP A 573 -46.66 9.96 31.29
CA ASP A 573 -46.23 9.12 32.42
C ASP A 573 -47.23 8.48 33.37
N LEU A 574 -47.18 7.14 33.43
CA LEU A 574 -47.34 6.36 34.67
C LEU A 574 -46.70 4.97 34.50
N PHE A 575 -45.78 4.63 35.41
CA PHE A 575 -45.31 3.24 35.60
C PHE A 575 -46.44 2.39 36.20
N PHE A 576 -46.65 1.18 35.67
CA PHE A 576 -47.27 0.07 36.41
C PHE A 576 -46.68 -1.26 35.97
N GLU A 577 -46.07 -1.97 36.93
CA GLU A 577 -45.95 -3.43 36.88
C GLU A 577 -47.32 -4.07 37.16
N VAL A 578 -47.57 -5.27 36.64
CA VAL A 578 -48.14 -6.43 37.36
C VAL A 578 -48.13 -7.65 36.40
N ASN A 579 -47.88 -8.83 36.98
CA ASN A 579 -47.79 -10.14 36.33
C ASN A 579 -49.19 -10.66 35.89
N ASP A 580 -49.40 -11.77 35.17
CA ASP A 580 -49.04 -13.16 35.51
C ASP A 580 -49.27 -14.15 34.34
N ASP A 581 -48.55 -15.27 34.41
CA ASP A 581 -48.86 -16.65 33.97
C ASP A 581 -49.56 -16.96 32.62
N VAL A 582 -48.82 -17.66 31.74
CA VAL A 582 -49.20 -19.02 31.28
C VAL A 582 -47.95 -19.91 31.21
N SER A 583 -48.09 -21.15 31.68
CA SER A 583 -47.00 -22.11 31.95
C SER A 583 -46.31 -22.76 30.73
N THR A 584 -45.02 -23.04 30.92
CA THR A 584 -44.07 -23.94 30.23
C THR A 584 -44.64 -25.22 29.58
N PRO A 585 -43.93 -25.80 28.59
CA PRO A 585 -42.92 -26.81 28.97
C PRO A 585 -41.51 -26.53 28.42
N SER A 586 -40.52 -26.72 29.28
CA SER A 586 -39.09 -26.71 28.96
C SER A 586 -38.66 -28.02 28.30
N ILE A 587 -37.80 -27.92 27.26
CA ILE A 587 -37.00 -29.05 26.78
C ILE A 587 -35.54 -28.63 26.79
N SER A 588 -34.82 -29.15 27.77
CA SER A 588 -33.36 -29.17 27.79
C SER A 588 -32.84 -30.20 26.78
N LEU A 589 -31.89 -29.82 25.93
CA LEU A 589 -31.10 -30.77 25.15
C LEU A 589 -29.69 -30.86 25.75
N PRO A 590 -29.21 -32.06 26.12
CA PRO A 590 -27.96 -32.22 26.84
C PRO A 590 -26.74 -32.27 25.92
N TYR A 591 -25.63 -31.70 26.38
CA TYR A 591 -24.29 -32.03 25.90
C TYR A 591 -23.84 -33.38 26.48
N PRO A 592 -23.45 -34.37 25.66
CA PRO A 592 -22.75 -35.55 26.15
C PRO A 592 -21.22 -35.35 26.04
N ASN A 593 -20.57 -35.12 27.17
CA ASN A 593 -19.15 -35.46 27.32
C ASN A 593 -19.00 -36.98 27.16
N ILE A 594 -18.24 -37.45 26.16
CA ILE A 594 -17.84 -38.86 26.05
C ILE A 594 -16.32 -38.96 25.97
N GLN A 595 -15.72 -39.24 27.12
CA GLN A 595 -14.44 -39.94 27.15
C GLN A 595 -14.70 -41.40 26.74
N GLY A 596 -14.16 -41.83 25.61
CA GLY A 596 -14.28 -43.21 25.13
C GLY A 596 -13.18 -43.56 24.14
N LYS A 597 -12.32 -44.51 24.48
CA LYS A 597 -11.31 -45.04 23.56
C LYS A 597 -12.01 -45.77 22.41
N ILE A 598 -11.87 -45.28 21.18
CA ILE A 598 -12.21 -46.02 19.96
C ILE A 598 -10.91 -46.49 19.32
N THR A 599 -10.81 -47.80 19.08
CA THR A 599 -9.68 -48.41 18.37
C THR A 599 -10.03 -48.51 16.89
N ILE A 600 -9.24 -47.91 16.01
CA ILE A 600 -9.44 -47.95 14.56
C ILE A 600 -8.53 -49.03 13.95
N PRO A 601 -9.05 -49.98 13.14
CA PRO A 601 -8.22 -50.97 12.47
C PRO A 601 -7.42 -50.34 11.32
N ALA A 602 -6.17 -50.76 11.16
CA ALA A 602 -5.31 -50.33 10.06
C ALA A 602 -5.89 -50.77 8.69
N ARG A 603 -5.71 -49.94 7.67
CA ARG A 603 -6.04 -50.26 6.27
C ARG A 603 -4.80 -50.06 5.40
N GLU A 604 -4.44 -51.09 4.65
CA GLU A 604 -3.27 -51.11 3.76
C GLU A 604 -3.49 -50.26 2.50
N PRO A 605 -2.41 -49.74 1.87
CA PRO A 605 -2.51 -48.88 0.70
C PRO A 605 -2.91 -49.63 -0.57
N ILE A 606 -3.87 -49.08 -1.32
CA ILE A 606 -4.28 -49.61 -2.63
C ILE A 606 -3.34 -49.08 -3.71
N ILE A 607 -2.59 -49.97 -4.35
CA ILE A 607 -1.77 -49.69 -5.52
C ILE A 607 -2.65 -49.69 -6.77
N GLN A 608 -2.69 -48.58 -7.51
CA GLN A 608 -3.31 -48.54 -8.84
C GLN A 608 -2.29 -48.92 -9.92
N HIS A 609 -2.43 -50.12 -10.47
CA HIS A 609 -1.71 -50.55 -11.67
C HIS A 609 -2.34 -49.91 -12.92
N ILE A 610 -1.56 -49.14 -13.69
CA ILE A 610 -1.94 -48.70 -15.03
C ILE A 610 -1.37 -49.69 -16.04
N THR A 611 -2.26 -50.45 -16.69
CA THR A 611 -1.91 -51.44 -17.71
C THR A 611 -2.09 -50.85 -19.11
N SER A 612 -1.08 -50.96 -19.98
CA SER A 612 -1.14 -50.46 -21.36
C SER A 612 -2.01 -51.35 -22.27
N PRO A 613 -2.83 -50.79 -23.17
CA PRO A 613 -3.55 -51.56 -24.20
C PRO A 613 -2.69 -51.78 -25.46
N ALA A 614 -2.80 -52.97 -26.05
CA ALA A 614 -2.09 -53.38 -27.26
C ALA A 614 -2.92 -53.19 -28.57
N LEU A 615 -2.23 -53.28 -29.71
CA LEU A 615 -2.71 -53.01 -31.07
C LEU A 615 -3.55 -54.13 -31.72
N SER A 616 -4.55 -53.75 -32.54
CA SER A 616 -4.91 -54.40 -33.82
C SER A 616 -5.94 -53.53 -34.59
N THR A 617 -5.55 -52.67 -35.56
CA THR A 617 -5.29 -52.91 -37.00
C THR A 617 -6.52 -53.07 -37.91
N HIS A 618 -6.60 -52.17 -38.91
CA HIS A 618 -7.28 -52.18 -40.23
C HIS A 618 -8.20 -50.96 -40.46
N SER A 619 -8.29 -50.31 -41.62
CA SER A 619 -7.32 -49.95 -42.71
C SER A 619 -8.10 -49.15 -43.78
N ASN A 620 -7.41 -48.34 -44.60
CA ASN A 620 -7.92 -47.47 -45.70
C ASN A 620 -8.34 -46.04 -45.27
N SER A 621 -7.98 -44.96 -45.96
CA SER A 621 -6.98 -44.81 -47.05
C SER A 621 -6.55 -43.36 -47.25
N LEU A 622 -5.23 -43.14 -47.31
CA LEU A 622 -4.47 -42.19 -48.15
C LEU A 622 -5.11 -40.86 -48.61
N ASP A 623 -4.58 -39.74 -48.11
CA ASP A 623 -3.74 -38.81 -48.92
C ASP A 623 -2.93 -37.90 -47.96
N ILE A 624 -1.63 -38.14 -47.75
CA ILE A 624 -0.49 -37.55 -48.47
C ILE A 624 -0.48 -35.99 -48.47
N ARG A 625 0.31 -35.41 -47.55
CA ARG A 625 1.43 -34.52 -47.95
C ARG A 625 2.51 -34.34 -46.86
N SER A 626 3.76 -34.46 -47.31
CA SER A 626 5.03 -33.96 -46.73
C SER A 626 5.29 -34.13 -45.22
N ARG A 627 6.19 -35.09 -44.92
CA ARG A 627 6.92 -35.27 -43.66
C ARG A 627 8.30 -34.55 -43.73
N PRO A 628 9.28 -34.74 -42.80
CA PRO A 628 9.98 -33.66 -42.09
C PRO A 628 11.44 -33.44 -42.57
N GLN A 629 12.26 -32.73 -41.77
CA GLN A 629 13.75 -32.72 -41.62
C GLN A 629 14.21 -31.27 -41.27
N LYS A 630 15.33 -30.94 -40.60
CA LYS A 630 16.38 -31.65 -39.81
C LYS A 630 17.20 -30.60 -39.02
N TYR A 631 17.71 -30.97 -37.83
CA TYR A 631 19.03 -30.71 -37.21
C TYR A 631 19.93 -29.47 -37.52
N PHE A 632 20.77 -29.15 -36.52
CA PHE A 632 21.95 -28.24 -36.49
C PHE A 632 21.64 -26.73 -36.38
N ALA A 633 22.41 -25.89 -35.65
CA ALA A 633 23.51 -26.10 -34.69
C ALA A 633 23.69 -24.85 -33.79
N ASN A 634 24.45 -24.97 -32.69
CA ASN A 634 25.10 -23.81 -32.04
C ASN A 634 26.13 -23.17 -33.01
N PRO A 635 26.44 -21.87 -32.83
CA PRO A 635 27.85 -21.55 -32.68
C PRO A 635 28.20 -20.43 -31.66
N THR A 636 29.29 -20.71 -30.92
CA THR A 636 30.37 -19.80 -30.49
C THR A 636 30.12 -18.57 -29.58
N LEU A 637 30.60 -18.73 -28.34
CA LEU A 637 31.47 -17.77 -27.64
C LEU A 637 32.71 -17.37 -28.47
N PRO A 638 33.33 -16.21 -28.20
CA PRO A 638 34.77 -16.00 -28.36
C PRO A 638 35.51 -16.17 -27.01
N ALA A 639 36.55 -17.01 -26.98
CA ALA A 639 37.43 -17.19 -25.81
C ALA A 639 38.89 -17.38 -26.25
N ILE A 640 39.74 -16.40 -25.93
CA ILE A 640 41.21 -16.34 -26.15
C ILE A 640 41.75 -15.35 -25.10
N GLN A 641 42.81 -15.56 -24.32
CA GLN A 641 43.70 -16.71 -24.07
C GLN A 641 44.26 -16.58 -22.64
N ARG A 642 44.57 -17.69 -21.97
CA ARG A 642 45.64 -17.76 -20.96
C ARG A 642 46.65 -18.78 -21.47
N GLU A 643 47.89 -18.37 -21.69
CA GLU A 643 49.03 -19.27 -21.88
C GLU A 643 50.04 -19.05 -20.75
N ALA A 644 50.77 -20.12 -20.41
CA ALA A 644 51.73 -20.13 -19.32
C ALA A 644 53.01 -20.86 -19.73
N HIS A 645 54.16 -20.19 -19.58
CA HIS A 645 55.51 -20.77 -19.50
C HIS A 645 56.34 -19.80 -18.63
N ALA A 646 56.86 -20.12 -17.45
CA ALA A 646 57.83 -21.16 -17.05
C ALA A 646 59.29 -20.61 -16.95
N LEU A 647 59.92 -20.81 -15.77
CA LEU A 647 61.37 -20.77 -15.47
C LEU A 647 62.07 -19.37 -15.56
N LYS A 648 62.70 -18.81 -14.50
CA LYS A 648 63.87 -19.35 -13.76
C LYS A 648 64.30 -18.47 -12.55
N LEU A 649 64.94 -19.13 -11.57
CA LEU A 649 65.99 -18.70 -10.61
C LEU A 649 66.18 -17.23 -10.17
N GLY A 650 66.36 -17.03 -8.86
CA GLY A 650 66.99 -15.83 -8.28
C GLY A 650 67.00 -15.79 -6.75
N ASP A 651 67.96 -16.45 -6.09
CA ASP A 651 68.25 -16.26 -4.66
C ASP A 651 68.75 -14.84 -4.34
N ALA A 652 68.44 -14.31 -3.15
CA ALA A 652 69.46 -13.85 -2.17
C ALA A 652 68.88 -13.08 -0.94
N HIS A 653 69.47 -13.36 0.23
CA HIS A 653 69.53 -12.56 1.49
C HIS A 653 68.20 -12.12 2.16
N ALA A 654 67.82 -12.54 3.37
CA ALA A 654 68.52 -12.73 4.66
C ALA A 654 68.92 -11.45 5.42
N LYS A 655 68.13 -11.07 6.46
CA LYS A 655 68.57 -11.04 7.88
C LYS A 655 67.45 -10.64 8.86
N LYS A 656 67.58 -11.10 10.11
CA LYS A 656 66.77 -10.75 11.30
C LYS A 656 67.44 -9.63 12.13
N PHE A 657 66.68 -9.13 13.12
CA PHE A 657 67.08 -8.58 14.45
C PHE A 657 66.99 -7.05 14.71
N HIS A 658 65.96 -6.70 15.52
CA HIS A 658 65.98 -5.99 16.82
C HIS A 658 66.52 -4.55 17.03
N ILE A 659 65.66 -3.76 17.71
CA ILE A 659 65.91 -2.81 18.84
C ILE A 659 66.94 -1.67 18.67
N ALA A 660 66.50 -0.42 18.87
CA ALA A 660 67.06 0.53 19.85
C ALA A 660 66.19 1.79 20.05
N LYS A 661 66.43 2.51 21.15
CA LYS A 661 65.65 3.62 21.74
C LYS A 661 66.58 4.85 21.97
N ALA A 662 66.02 6.06 21.97
CA ALA A 662 66.65 7.30 22.46
C ALA A 662 65.59 8.34 22.90
N ALA A 663 65.99 9.53 23.34
CA ALA A 663 66.20 9.85 24.77
C ALA A 663 66.27 11.39 24.99
N GLY A 664 66.10 11.84 26.24
CA GLY A 664 66.29 13.22 26.72
C GLY A 664 65.10 13.69 27.57
N ASP A 665 65.09 13.73 28.91
CA ASP A 665 65.99 14.30 29.97
C ASP A 665 65.80 15.83 30.14
N LEU A 666 65.74 16.50 31.32
CA LEU A 666 65.94 16.23 32.79
C LEU A 666 64.93 17.11 33.63
N ALA A 667 64.82 17.14 34.98
CA ALA A 667 64.92 16.19 36.13
C ALA A 667 64.69 16.96 37.48
N LEU A 668 64.59 16.26 38.64
CA LEU A 668 64.66 16.73 40.07
C LEU A 668 63.44 17.53 40.63
N GLU A 669 62.98 17.45 41.89
CA GLU A 669 63.35 16.79 43.19
C GLU A 669 62.04 16.48 43.98
N ALA A 670 61.76 15.27 44.51
CA ALA A 670 62.13 14.66 45.81
C ALA A 670 61.23 15.00 47.06
N GLY A 671 60.58 13.99 47.67
CA GLY A 671 59.97 14.10 49.03
C GLY A 671 58.84 13.11 49.44
N SER A 672 59.20 11.97 50.05
CA SER A 672 58.42 11.08 50.99
C SER A 672 56.87 11.00 50.92
N GLN A 673 56.27 9.85 50.54
CA GLN A 673 55.93 8.66 51.36
C GLN A 673 54.71 8.79 52.30
N GLU A 674 53.60 8.13 51.94
CA GLU A 674 52.98 7.01 52.69
C GLU A 674 52.03 6.21 51.77
N GLU A 675 51.82 4.92 52.05
CA GLU A 675 51.22 3.94 51.13
C GLU A 675 49.73 3.67 51.43
N GLY A 676 48.93 3.42 50.39
CA GLY A 676 47.54 2.97 50.48
C GLY A 676 47.02 2.56 49.09
N GLU A 677 46.61 1.30 48.93
CA GLU A 677 46.20 0.73 47.65
C GLU A 677 44.73 1.07 47.32
N GLU A 678 44.46 1.66 46.15
CA GLU A 678 43.13 1.69 45.52
C GLU A 678 43.27 1.25 44.04
N GLU A 679 42.49 0.23 43.65
CA GLU A 679 42.41 -0.24 42.26
C GLU A 679 41.40 0.61 41.47
N GLU A 680 41.86 1.30 40.43
CA GLU A 680 40.98 2.09 39.55
C GLU A 680 40.61 1.29 38.29
N ILE A 681 39.31 1.14 38.03
CA ILE A 681 38.74 0.31 36.96
C ILE A 681 38.62 1.13 35.66
N ILE A 682 39.05 0.55 34.54
CA ILE A 682 38.83 1.10 33.20
C ILE A 682 37.42 0.72 32.73
N ASP A 683 36.56 1.72 32.56
CA ASP A 683 35.22 1.57 31.98
C ASP A 683 35.26 1.61 30.44
N PHE A 684 34.49 0.72 29.80
CA PHE A 684 34.38 0.64 28.34
C PHE A 684 32.98 1.09 27.90
N GLY A 685 32.89 2.30 27.36
CA GLY A 685 31.63 2.89 26.92
C GLY A 685 30.93 2.11 25.81
N ASN A 686 29.65 1.78 26.02
CA ASN A 686 28.76 1.22 25.01
C ASN A 686 28.24 2.32 24.07
N ASN A 687 28.39 2.12 22.75
CA ASN A 687 27.62 2.86 21.75
C ASN A 687 26.23 2.22 21.60
N LEU A 688 25.17 2.89 22.07
CA LEU A 688 23.80 2.54 21.68
C LEU A 688 23.47 3.13 20.30
N GLN A 689 22.73 2.38 19.49
CA GLN A 689 22.00 2.92 18.34
C GLN A 689 20.71 3.63 18.83
N PRO A 690 20.14 4.58 18.06
CA PRO A 690 18.87 5.21 18.38
C PRO A 690 17.72 4.19 18.38
N SER A 691 16.64 4.50 19.10
CA SER A 691 15.41 3.72 19.10
C SER A 691 14.48 4.15 17.95
N ALA A 692 13.52 3.29 17.58
CA ALA A 692 12.48 3.63 16.61
C ALA A 692 11.65 4.86 16.99
N LEU A 693 11.61 5.22 18.29
CA LEU A 693 10.98 6.46 18.75
C LEU A 693 11.79 7.70 18.35
N ASP A 694 13.13 7.63 18.39
CA ASP A 694 14.02 8.73 17.99
C ASP A 694 13.94 8.98 16.47
N GLU A 695 13.81 7.92 15.68
CA GLU A 695 13.58 8.02 14.24
C GLU A 695 12.20 8.61 13.92
N LEU A 696 11.16 8.24 14.68
CA LEU A 696 9.83 8.86 14.58
C LEU A 696 9.86 10.34 14.95
N MET A 697 10.60 10.74 15.99
CA MET A 697 10.77 12.14 16.41
C MET A 697 11.49 12.97 15.32
N GLN A 698 12.51 12.39 14.68
CA GLN A 698 13.18 13.01 13.53
C GLN A 698 12.26 13.12 12.29
N LEU A 699 11.43 12.10 12.02
CA LEU A 699 10.48 12.10 10.90
C LEU A 699 9.45 13.24 11.02
N ILE A 700 8.97 13.53 12.23
CA ILE A 700 8.00 14.60 12.49
C ILE A 700 8.65 15.99 12.59
N GLY A 701 9.96 16.07 12.82
CA GLY A 701 10.73 17.30 12.91
C GLY A 701 10.60 17.99 14.27
N MET A 702 10.59 17.20 15.35
CA MET A 702 10.62 17.68 16.74
C MET A 702 11.94 17.23 17.37
N ASP A 703 12.76 18.20 17.78
CA ASP A 703 13.95 18.01 18.63
C ASP A 703 13.56 17.73 20.09
#